data_AF-A0A2V1IIG1-F1
#
_entry.id   AF-A0A2V1IIG1-F1
#
_cell.length_a   1.000
_cell.length_b   1.000
_cell.length_c   1.000
_cell.angle_alpha   90.00
_cell.angle_beta   90.00
_cell.angle_gamma   90.00
#
_symmetry.space_group_name_H-M   'P 1'
#
loop_
_entity.id
_entity.type
_entity.pdbx_description
1 polymer ?
#
loop_
_entity_poly.entity_id
_entity_poly.type
_entity_poly.pdbx_seq_one_letter_code
_entity_poly.pdbx_strand_id
1 'polypeptide(L)'
;MIFWLQGSIQPGLRGHPSLGFPLTGLILENCRNLRSLDVNGLNGLTSLNLAENRKLETLDAADTQLTNVIFAQGGTMSTAKLPASLQTLELRYLQNLAPDALTFSGTPAVTRLVVDNCPLIDWQALLNRCPSTTYLRVTGIDESGRGELLRKFLTMKGVDENGNNVTTCRLVGTYQLTKYLEESEFNELQAHFPELNIKQPEWTVIKYDETVSDSKNISNLDNETGYDYDNTFKPSAHVAAIMAKRHRVMAKYVASGKMLVCPLDDTDSRRYHDGTEANTQGFNHPTKADEGDFMMYEPDRWCKGIDDFINRCHYHCFSSLKAVTQPEGRKLYPEDMELHDRAACRVATTYTTFDDCLAVYDDYRVYVAPVKGYKQARWPAVNSSVYGAVFLDADNNVVGRAAANSGRMTEGSYLFTSVPANAEKIAFTCRADAPFSFVWLTTSPEIHAIEPDAWRTGQWLAGVVKAYYGNLQIRSITGVSATVSVSQSQFVDYCRRRGEGFTPITYPMHRDIACLFWANYGDRDSSSVCGYGSGSNTTVQGLTAFLGMKDTIANPANAIGAAGGWYYDDTQTLRNATSINAIGYENLWGNVAEWMGGVTSDYYVWKFTEYGTGEERTVKSGTISDSWITELHNGRFMDVVPVLLNATETTHYGDKFWCSNSSARVVCRSYYYANSHAGVSCTNAYSDSSVTNAWYGSRLAFIGEIEYTLNVAAFLEAEAIA
;
A
#
# COMPACT_ATOMS: atom_id res chain seq x y z
N MET A 1 -35.00 -61.54 -9.99
CA MET A 1 -36.15 -61.70 -9.07
C MET A 1 -36.36 -60.34 -8.42
N ILE A 2 -37.40 -59.60 -8.82
CA ILE A 2 -37.67 -58.24 -8.36
C ILE A 2 -38.56 -58.36 -7.11
N PHE A 3 -38.05 -57.98 -5.94
CA PHE A 3 -38.88 -57.83 -4.74
C PHE A 3 -39.23 -56.36 -4.54
N TRP A 4 -40.53 -56.07 -4.58
CA TRP A 4 -41.10 -54.84 -4.02
C TRP A 4 -41.17 -54.98 -2.50
N LEU A 5 -40.55 -54.06 -1.76
CA LEU A 5 -40.65 -53.99 -0.30
C LEU A 5 -41.24 -52.63 0.09
N GLN A 6 -42.56 -52.61 0.30
CA GLN A 6 -43.23 -51.62 1.15
C GLN A 6 -43.25 -52.20 2.57
N GLY A 7 -42.64 -51.50 3.53
CA GLY A 7 -42.78 -51.82 4.95
C GLY A 7 -41.51 -51.61 5.77
N SER A 8 -41.67 -50.86 6.86
CA SER A 8 -40.75 -50.65 7.98
C SER A 8 -39.78 -51.80 8.27
N ILE A 9 -38.48 -51.51 8.32
CA ILE A 9 -37.42 -52.42 8.76
C ILE A 9 -37.09 -52.14 10.23
N GLN A 10 -37.28 -53.15 11.09
CA GLN A 10 -36.62 -53.27 12.39
C GLN A 10 -35.37 -54.18 12.26
N PRO A 11 -34.37 -54.07 13.17
CA PRO A 11 -32.99 -54.49 12.91
C PRO A 11 -32.76 -55.97 13.20
N GLY A 12 -32.03 -56.65 12.31
CA GLY A 12 -31.46 -57.97 12.59
C GLY A 12 -31.51 -58.95 11.43
N LEU A 13 -30.69 -58.73 10.39
CA LEU A 13 -30.30 -59.78 9.45
C LEU A 13 -28.79 -60.01 9.59
N ARG A 14 -28.41 -60.95 10.46
CA ARG A 14 -27.07 -61.56 10.46
C ARG A 14 -27.09 -62.76 9.53
N GLY A 15 -26.26 -62.75 8.49
CA GLY A 15 -26.15 -63.84 7.51
C GLY A 15 -25.53 -65.10 8.11
N HIS A 16 -26.15 -66.25 7.84
CA HIS A 16 -25.62 -67.59 8.10
C HIS A 16 -24.81 -68.07 6.88
N PRO A 17 -23.65 -68.73 7.04
CA PRO A 17 -22.74 -69.03 5.93
C PRO A 17 -23.08 -70.39 5.29
N SER A 18 -23.76 -70.38 4.15
CA SER A 18 -23.64 -71.43 3.12
C SER A 18 -24.56 -71.10 1.94
N LEU A 19 -23.96 -70.92 0.76
CA LEU A 19 -24.57 -70.53 -0.53
C LEU A 19 -24.91 -69.03 -0.68
N GLY A 20 -23.94 -68.15 -0.47
CA GLY A 20 -24.09 -66.71 -0.66
C GLY A 20 -23.67 -66.28 -2.06
N PHE A 21 -24.62 -65.99 -2.94
CA PHE A 21 -24.36 -65.09 -4.07
C PHE A 21 -24.01 -63.71 -3.48
N PRO A 22 -22.85 -63.11 -3.80
CA PRO A 22 -22.52 -61.78 -3.30
C PRO A 22 -23.56 -60.79 -3.80
N LEU A 23 -24.17 -60.01 -2.89
CA LEU A 23 -25.06 -58.93 -3.27
C LEU A 23 -24.22 -57.83 -3.92
N THR A 24 -24.30 -57.68 -5.24
CA THR A 24 -23.45 -56.77 -6.02
C THR A 24 -24.12 -55.44 -6.33
N GLY A 25 -25.39 -55.25 -5.96
CA GLY A 25 -26.12 -54.01 -6.22
C GLY A 25 -27.30 -53.81 -5.28
N LEU A 26 -27.58 -52.55 -4.96
CA LEU A 26 -28.67 -52.10 -4.10
C LEU A 26 -29.35 -50.89 -4.76
N ILE A 27 -30.67 -50.97 -5.01
CA ILE A 27 -31.44 -49.90 -5.66
C ILE A 27 -32.28 -49.19 -4.60
N LEU A 28 -32.02 -47.91 -4.35
CA LEU A 28 -32.64 -47.12 -3.27
C LEU A 28 -33.39 -45.87 -3.75
N GLU A 29 -33.49 -45.64 -5.05
CA GLU A 29 -34.04 -44.41 -5.65
C GLU A 29 -35.47 -44.08 -5.19
N ASN A 30 -36.30 -45.11 -4.98
CA ASN A 30 -37.68 -44.94 -4.53
C ASN A 30 -37.81 -44.83 -2.99
N CYS A 31 -36.73 -45.02 -2.23
CA CYS A 31 -36.71 -44.96 -0.77
C CYS A 31 -36.58 -43.51 -0.26
N ARG A 32 -37.48 -42.62 -0.69
CA ARG A 32 -37.41 -41.16 -0.44
C ARG A 32 -37.53 -40.74 1.04
N ASN A 33 -38.04 -41.62 1.90
CA ASN A 33 -38.16 -41.40 3.35
C ASN A 33 -37.10 -42.16 4.17
N LEU A 34 -36.09 -42.75 3.52
CA LEU A 34 -35.00 -43.43 4.20
C LEU A 34 -34.24 -42.43 5.09
N ARG A 35 -34.05 -42.80 6.37
CA ARG A 35 -33.39 -41.97 7.40
C ARG A 35 -32.04 -42.53 7.82
N SER A 36 -31.93 -43.85 7.90
CA SER A 36 -30.70 -44.55 8.27
C SER A 36 -30.48 -45.72 7.32
N LEU A 37 -29.23 -45.92 6.91
CA LEU A 37 -28.81 -47.03 6.07
C LEU A 37 -27.54 -47.67 6.65
N ASP A 38 -27.61 -48.96 6.92
CA ASP A 38 -26.47 -49.80 7.32
C ASP A 38 -26.31 -50.89 6.26
N VAL A 39 -25.12 -50.96 5.66
CA VAL A 39 -24.76 -51.90 4.59
C VAL A 39 -23.52 -52.72 4.94
N ASN A 40 -23.12 -52.75 6.22
CA ASN A 40 -21.96 -53.51 6.67
C ASN A 40 -22.11 -55.01 6.36
N GLY A 41 -21.00 -55.64 5.97
CA GLY A 41 -20.93 -57.04 5.56
C GLY A 41 -21.30 -57.30 4.10
N LEU A 42 -21.75 -56.29 3.34
CA LEU A 42 -22.05 -56.40 1.91
C LEU A 42 -20.79 -56.25 1.05
N ASN A 43 -19.84 -57.17 1.18
CA ASN A 43 -18.53 -57.10 0.51
C ASN A 43 -18.55 -57.20 -1.03
N GLY A 44 -19.68 -57.60 -1.63
CA GLY A 44 -19.88 -57.59 -3.09
C GLY A 44 -20.30 -56.23 -3.64
N LEU A 45 -20.71 -55.30 -2.79
CA LEU A 45 -21.20 -53.98 -3.17
C LEU A 45 -20.02 -53.02 -3.40
N THR A 46 -19.82 -52.59 -4.65
CA THR A 46 -18.70 -51.72 -5.04
C THR A 46 -19.10 -50.27 -5.29
N SER A 47 -20.39 -49.99 -5.48
CA SER A 47 -20.92 -48.63 -5.59
C SER A 47 -22.28 -48.49 -4.91
N LEU A 48 -22.58 -47.28 -4.45
CA LEU A 48 -23.83 -46.95 -3.79
C LEU A 48 -24.35 -45.60 -4.29
N ASN A 49 -25.56 -45.58 -4.85
CA ASN A 49 -26.23 -44.37 -5.31
C ASN A 49 -27.32 -43.94 -4.32
N LEU A 50 -27.12 -42.80 -3.66
CA LEU A 50 -28.04 -42.21 -2.68
C LEU A 50 -28.58 -40.84 -3.14
N ALA A 51 -28.43 -40.48 -4.41
CA ALA A 51 -28.75 -39.14 -4.91
C ALA A 51 -30.20 -38.69 -4.63
N GLU A 52 -31.15 -39.64 -4.64
CA GLU A 52 -32.57 -39.40 -4.40
C GLU A 52 -32.98 -39.47 -2.92
N ASN A 53 -32.06 -39.89 -2.03
CA ASN A 53 -32.34 -40.11 -0.60
C ASN A 53 -32.06 -38.87 0.25
N ARG A 54 -32.66 -37.72 -0.10
CA ARG A 54 -32.43 -36.41 0.57
C ARG A 54 -32.71 -36.37 2.08
N LYS A 55 -33.50 -37.33 2.59
CA LYS A 55 -33.87 -37.46 4.01
C LYS A 55 -32.93 -38.37 4.81
N LEU A 56 -31.92 -38.97 4.17
CA LEU A 56 -30.97 -39.84 4.82
C LEU A 56 -30.08 -39.02 5.75
N GLU A 57 -30.01 -39.41 7.01
CA GLU A 57 -29.27 -38.75 8.09
C GLU A 57 -28.01 -39.53 8.45
N THR A 58 -28.04 -40.87 8.35
CA THR A 58 -26.95 -41.75 8.74
C THR A 58 -26.65 -42.83 7.69
N LEU A 59 -25.37 -42.97 7.34
CA LEU A 59 -24.84 -44.07 6.53
C LEU A 59 -23.73 -44.79 7.32
N ASP A 60 -23.86 -46.11 7.47
CA ASP A 60 -22.79 -46.98 7.97
C ASP A 60 -22.43 -48.01 6.89
N ALA A 61 -21.26 -47.82 6.28
CA ALA A 61 -20.72 -48.64 5.21
C ALA A 61 -19.22 -48.97 5.44
N ALA A 62 -18.77 -48.91 6.70
CA ALA A 62 -17.36 -49.06 7.07
C ALA A 62 -16.77 -50.43 6.69
N ASP A 63 -17.57 -51.50 6.80
CA ASP A 63 -17.25 -52.88 6.44
C ASP A 63 -17.86 -53.25 5.08
N THR A 64 -17.37 -52.59 4.02
CA THR A 64 -17.74 -52.84 2.62
C THR A 64 -16.52 -52.69 1.69
N GLN A 65 -16.70 -52.96 0.38
CA GLN A 65 -15.68 -52.74 -0.66
C GLN A 65 -16.09 -51.61 -1.62
N LEU A 66 -16.87 -50.62 -1.13
CA LEU A 66 -17.31 -49.50 -1.95
C LEU A 66 -16.11 -48.69 -2.44
N THR A 67 -16.11 -48.37 -3.73
CA THR A 67 -15.15 -47.44 -4.35
C THR A 67 -15.76 -46.06 -4.60
N ASN A 68 -17.10 -45.97 -4.65
CA ASN A 68 -17.82 -44.71 -4.84
C ASN A 68 -19.18 -44.71 -4.10
N VAL A 69 -19.52 -43.56 -3.52
CA VAL A 69 -20.82 -43.27 -2.91
C VAL A 69 -21.32 -41.93 -3.43
N ILE A 70 -22.52 -41.91 -4.03
CA ILE A 70 -23.17 -40.68 -4.49
C ILE A 70 -24.14 -40.22 -3.42
N PHE A 71 -23.86 -39.11 -2.75
CA PHE A 71 -24.76 -38.52 -1.76
C PHE A 71 -25.83 -37.63 -2.40
N ALA A 72 -26.98 -37.53 -1.75
CA ALA A 72 -28.01 -36.56 -2.12
C ALA A 72 -27.53 -35.12 -1.84
N GLN A 73 -27.39 -34.32 -2.89
CA GLN A 73 -27.03 -32.91 -2.76
C GLN A 73 -28.12 -32.14 -1.99
N GLY A 74 -27.73 -31.35 -0.99
CA GLY A 74 -28.67 -30.63 -0.12
C GLY A 74 -29.48 -31.54 0.81
N GLY A 75 -29.07 -32.80 0.98
CA GLY A 75 -29.72 -33.75 1.87
C GLY A 75 -29.41 -33.51 3.35
N THR A 76 -30.09 -34.26 4.22
CA THR A 76 -29.97 -34.15 5.69
C THR A 76 -28.83 -34.98 6.28
N MET A 77 -27.86 -35.41 5.47
CA MET A 77 -26.78 -36.30 5.91
C MET A 77 -26.00 -35.64 7.06
N SER A 78 -25.86 -36.38 8.16
CA SER A 78 -25.20 -35.92 9.38
C SER A 78 -24.07 -36.84 9.84
N THR A 79 -24.11 -38.13 9.48
CA THR A 79 -23.09 -39.13 9.83
C THR A 79 -22.83 -40.07 8.65
N ALA A 80 -21.57 -40.27 8.30
CA ALA A 80 -21.15 -41.20 7.25
C ALA A 80 -19.90 -41.98 7.68
N LYS A 81 -20.03 -43.31 7.80
CA LYS A 81 -18.88 -44.21 7.98
C LYS A 81 -18.60 -44.93 6.67
N LEU A 82 -17.42 -44.72 6.12
CA LEU A 82 -17.03 -45.13 4.78
C LEU A 82 -15.88 -46.15 4.83
N PRO A 83 -15.73 -47.03 3.82
CA PRO A 83 -14.66 -48.01 3.81
C PRO A 83 -13.31 -47.40 3.38
N ALA A 84 -12.20 -48.03 3.74
CA ALA A 84 -10.87 -47.67 3.26
C ALA A 84 -10.69 -47.84 1.73
N SER A 85 -11.53 -48.67 1.08
CA SER A 85 -11.51 -48.92 -0.37
C SER A 85 -12.04 -47.77 -1.22
N LEU A 86 -12.60 -46.73 -0.61
CA LEU A 86 -13.22 -45.62 -1.32
C LEU A 86 -12.20 -44.88 -2.18
N GLN A 87 -12.51 -44.69 -3.46
CA GLN A 87 -11.64 -44.01 -4.44
C GLN A 87 -12.13 -42.60 -4.79
N THR A 88 -13.44 -42.39 -4.74
CA THR A 88 -14.08 -41.10 -5.00
C THR A 88 -14.92 -40.68 -3.81
N LEU A 89 -14.67 -39.49 -3.29
CA LEU A 89 -15.45 -38.86 -2.24
C LEU A 89 -15.96 -37.50 -2.73
N GLU A 90 -17.26 -37.42 -2.99
CA GLU A 90 -17.93 -36.16 -3.35
C GLU A 90 -18.92 -35.74 -2.27
N LEU A 91 -18.56 -34.70 -1.52
CA LEU A 91 -19.42 -34.04 -0.54
C LEU A 91 -19.92 -32.75 -1.16
N ARG A 92 -21.23 -32.68 -1.47
CA ARG A 92 -21.82 -31.52 -2.13
C ARG A 92 -23.07 -31.05 -1.39
N TYR A 93 -23.07 -29.80 -0.96
CA TYR A 93 -24.17 -29.14 -0.28
C TYR A 93 -24.64 -29.88 0.99
N LEU A 94 -23.72 -30.52 1.72
CA LEU A 94 -24.04 -31.27 2.95
C LEU A 94 -23.91 -30.36 4.18
N GLN A 95 -25.00 -29.67 4.51
CA GLN A 95 -25.00 -28.63 5.56
C GLN A 95 -24.87 -29.19 7.00
N ASN A 96 -25.24 -30.46 7.20
CA ASN A 96 -25.34 -31.06 8.53
C ASN A 96 -24.26 -32.12 8.83
N LEU A 97 -23.39 -32.43 7.86
CA LEU A 97 -22.38 -33.48 8.03
C LEU A 97 -21.28 -32.96 8.98
N ALA A 98 -21.26 -33.49 10.21
CA ALA A 98 -20.29 -33.08 11.20
C ALA A 98 -18.89 -33.67 10.90
N PRO A 99 -17.79 -32.94 11.16
CA PRO A 99 -16.41 -33.40 10.93
C PRO A 99 -16.10 -34.78 11.51
N ASP A 100 -16.43 -34.95 12.79
CA ASP A 100 -16.13 -36.17 13.55
C ASP A 100 -17.06 -37.33 13.17
N ALA A 101 -18.17 -37.02 12.50
CA ALA A 101 -19.17 -37.99 12.05
C ALA A 101 -18.89 -38.54 10.64
N LEU A 102 -17.92 -37.95 9.92
CA LEU A 102 -17.34 -38.53 8.71
C LEU A 102 -16.12 -39.37 9.08
N THR A 103 -16.25 -40.70 9.09
CA THR A 103 -15.17 -41.62 9.49
C THR A 103 -14.83 -42.63 8.40
N PHE A 104 -13.60 -43.12 8.40
CA PHE A 104 -13.15 -44.20 7.52
C PHE A 104 -12.72 -45.40 8.36
N SER A 105 -12.94 -46.62 7.87
CA SER A 105 -12.48 -47.85 8.55
C SER A 105 -10.95 -48.06 8.54
N GLY A 106 -10.22 -47.21 7.81
CA GLY A 106 -8.76 -47.17 7.72
C GLY A 106 -8.32 -45.96 6.90
N THR A 107 -7.09 -45.95 6.37
CA THR A 107 -6.63 -44.91 5.44
C THR A 107 -7.35 -45.06 4.10
N PRO A 108 -8.19 -44.10 3.68
CA PRO A 108 -8.96 -44.20 2.45
C PRO A 108 -8.08 -44.06 1.20
N ALA A 109 -8.35 -44.86 0.17
CA ALA A 109 -7.69 -44.82 -1.14
C ALA A 109 -8.25 -43.71 -2.06
N VAL A 110 -8.76 -42.62 -1.48
CA VAL A 110 -9.45 -41.55 -2.22
C VAL A 110 -8.43 -40.85 -3.11
N THR A 111 -8.66 -40.92 -4.42
CA THR A 111 -7.87 -40.23 -5.45
C THR A 111 -8.57 -38.97 -5.94
N ARG A 112 -9.90 -38.89 -5.79
CA ARG A 112 -10.73 -37.76 -6.17
C ARG A 112 -11.57 -37.27 -4.99
N LEU A 113 -11.30 -36.05 -4.55
CA LEU A 113 -11.95 -35.41 -3.42
C LEU A 113 -12.66 -34.13 -3.87
N VAL A 114 -13.97 -34.07 -3.62
CA VAL A 114 -14.79 -32.86 -3.83
C VAL A 114 -15.43 -32.47 -2.51
N VAL A 115 -15.18 -31.23 -2.07
CA VAL A 115 -15.83 -30.58 -0.93
C VAL A 115 -16.48 -29.31 -1.43
N ASP A 116 -17.77 -29.38 -1.74
CA ASP A 116 -18.52 -28.31 -2.37
C ASP A 116 -19.61 -27.81 -1.41
N ASN A 117 -19.47 -26.58 -0.91
CA ASN A 117 -20.41 -25.92 -0.01
C ASN A 117 -20.82 -26.79 1.21
N CYS A 118 -19.83 -27.30 1.94
CA CYS A 118 -20.00 -28.10 3.15
C CYS A 118 -19.41 -27.34 4.36
N PRO A 119 -20.15 -26.42 4.99
CA PRO A 119 -19.59 -25.42 5.91
C PRO A 119 -19.02 -26.00 7.21
N LEU A 120 -19.47 -27.18 7.62
CA LEU A 120 -18.94 -27.84 8.82
C LEU A 120 -17.64 -28.60 8.54
N ILE A 121 -17.30 -28.90 7.28
CA ILE A 121 -16.15 -29.74 6.93
C ILE A 121 -14.90 -28.88 6.79
N ASP A 122 -13.90 -29.14 7.64
CA ASP A 122 -12.53 -28.69 7.40
C ASP A 122 -11.93 -29.53 6.26
N TRP A 123 -11.87 -28.92 5.07
CA TRP A 123 -11.39 -29.57 3.87
C TRP A 123 -9.89 -29.91 3.92
N GLN A 124 -9.07 -29.11 4.63
CA GLN A 124 -7.63 -29.36 4.76
C GLN A 124 -7.38 -30.56 5.68
N ALA A 125 -8.09 -30.63 6.80
CA ALA A 125 -8.06 -31.79 7.69
C ALA A 125 -8.55 -33.06 6.98
N LEU A 126 -9.62 -32.95 6.18
CA LEU A 126 -10.12 -34.07 5.37
C LEU A 126 -9.11 -34.50 4.30
N LEU A 127 -8.46 -33.56 3.62
CA LEU A 127 -7.44 -33.84 2.62
C LEU A 127 -6.24 -34.57 3.25
N ASN A 128 -5.79 -34.16 4.44
CA ASN A 128 -4.72 -34.85 5.17
C ASN A 128 -5.08 -36.30 5.54
N ARG A 129 -6.37 -36.58 5.77
CA ARG A 129 -6.89 -37.94 6.00
C ARG A 129 -6.99 -38.77 4.70
N CYS A 130 -6.91 -38.12 3.53
CA CYS A 130 -7.01 -38.72 2.20
C CYS A 130 -5.69 -38.53 1.40
N PRO A 131 -4.56 -39.12 1.84
CA PRO A 131 -3.23 -38.82 1.30
C PRO A 131 -3.01 -39.25 -0.17
N SER A 132 -3.88 -40.08 -0.74
CA SER A 132 -3.82 -40.50 -2.15
C SER A 132 -4.52 -39.54 -3.11
N THR A 133 -5.06 -38.42 -2.62
CA THR A 133 -5.81 -37.47 -3.43
C THR A 133 -4.92 -36.86 -4.52
N THR A 134 -5.40 -36.89 -5.77
CA THR A 134 -4.74 -36.29 -6.93
C THR A 134 -5.61 -35.25 -7.62
N TYR A 135 -6.94 -35.41 -7.57
CA TYR A 135 -7.93 -34.49 -8.12
C TYR A 135 -8.74 -33.86 -6.97
N LEU A 136 -8.65 -32.54 -6.85
CA LEU A 136 -9.26 -31.78 -5.76
C LEU A 136 -10.23 -30.73 -6.31
N ARG A 137 -11.44 -30.66 -5.73
CA ARG A 137 -12.31 -29.49 -5.82
C ARG A 137 -12.75 -29.05 -4.44
N VAL A 138 -12.56 -27.78 -4.13
CA VAL A 138 -13.03 -27.15 -2.88
C VAL A 138 -13.71 -25.84 -3.22
N THR A 139 -14.92 -25.62 -2.73
CA THR A 139 -15.63 -24.34 -2.90
C THR A 139 -15.83 -23.65 -1.55
N GLY A 140 -16.05 -22.33 -1.60
CA GLY A 140 -16.21 -21.51 -0.39
C GLY A 140 -14.89 -21.16 0.29
N ILE A 141 -13.78 -21.15 -0.46
CA ILE A 141 -12.52 -20.62 0.06
C ILE A 141 -12.72 -19.13 0.38
N ASP A 142 -12.38 -18.73 1.59
CA ASP A 142 -12.32 -17.33 2.03
C ASP A 142 -11.16 -17.21 3.03
N GLU A 143 -9.95 -17.30 2.49
CA GLU A 143 -8.71 -17.38 3.28
C GLU A 143 -7.77 -16.22 2.94
N SER A 144 -6.87 -15.91 3.88
CA SER A 144 -5.79 -14.94 3.67
C SER A 144 -4.45 -15.54 4.04
N GLY A 145 -3.37 -15.12 3.36
CA GLY A 145 -2.03 -15.60 3.66
C GLY A 145 -0.97 -15.12 2.68
N ARG A 146 0.25 -15.69 2.77
CA ARG A 146 1.41 -15.29 1.95
C ARG A 146 1.58 -16.13 0.66
N GLY A 147 0.55 -16.89 0.28
CA GLY A 147 0.59 -17.80 -0.87
C GLY A 147 1.11 -19.20 -0.58
N GLU A 148 1.61 -19.50 0.63
CA GLU A 148 2.13 -20.83 1.00
C GLU A 148 1.11 -21.95 0.79
N LEU A 149 -0.17 -21.69 1.08
CA LEU A 149 -1.24 -22.64 0.82
C LEU A 149 -1.33 -22.96 -0.68
N LEU A 150 -1.31 -21.93 -1.51
CA LEU A 150 -1.46 -22.07 -2.96
C LEU A 150 -0.26 -22.80 -3.56
N ARG A 151 0.96 -22.49 -3.11
CA ARG A 151 2.20 -23.17 -3.53
C ARG A 151 2.15 -24.68 -3.30
N LYS A 152 1.56 -25.13 -2.18
CA LYS A 152 1.39 -26.57 -1.88
C LYS A 152 0.53 -27.31 -2.92
N PHE A 153 -0.36 -26.60 -3.62
CA PHE A 153 -1.31 -27.19 -4.56
C PHE A 153 -0.98 -26.96 -6.04
N LEU A 154 0.19 -26.39 -6.36
CA LEU A 154 0.64 -26.20 -7.75
C LEU A 154 0.80 -27.52 -8.52
N THR A 155 1.04 -28.64 -7.84
CA THR A 155 1.11 -29.97 -8.48
C THR A 155 -0.22 -30.72 -8.46
N MET A 156 -1.23 -30.19 -7.76
CA MET A 156 -2.54 -30.83 -7.61
C MET A 156 -3.41 -30.60 -8.83
N LYS A 157 -4.09 -31.65 -9.29
CA LYS A 157 -5.08 -31.62 -10.37
C LYS A 157 -6.47 -31.28 -9.80
N GLY A 158 -7.44 -31.05 -10.68
CA GLY A 158 -8.75 -30.57 -10.26
C GLY A 158 -9.93 -31.38 -10.78
N VAL A 159 -11.11 -31.08 -10.24
CA VAL A 159 -12.40 -31.53 -10.74
C VAL A 159 -13.22 -30.31 -11.15
N ASP A 160 -13.62 -30.21 -12.43
CA ASP A 160 -14.43 -29.09 -12.91
C ASP A 160 -15.88 -29.14 -12.39
N GLU A 161 -16.65 -28.10 -12.68
CA GLU A 161 -18.07 -27.99 -12.27
C GLU A 161 -18.95 -29.13 -12.82
N ASN A 162 -18.57 -29.72 -13.95
CA ASN A 162 -19.27 -30.83 -14.60
C ASN A 162 -18.84 -32.20 -14.06
N GLY A 163 -17.88 -32.23 -13.14
CA GLY A 163 -17.35 -33.45 -12.52
C GLY A 163 -16.19 -34.09 -13.27
N ASN A 164 -15.67 -33.49 -14.35
CA ASN A 164 -14.54 -34.02 -15.11
C ASN A 164 -13.21 -33.73 -14.43
N ASN A 165 -12.25 -34.63 -14.63
CA ASN A 165 -10.89 -34.46 -14.18
C ASN A 165 -10.12 -33.51 -15.10
N VAL A 166 -9.46 -32.50 -14.52
CA VAL A 166 -8.70 -31.46 -15.23
C VAL A 166 -7.28 -31.35 -14.68
N THR A 167 -6.35 -30.74 -15.41
CA THR A 167 -4.92 -30.70 -15.06
C THR A 167 -4.56 -29.66 -14.00
N THR A 168 -5.38 -28.63 -13.81
CA THR A 168 -5.18 -27.56 -12.83
C THR A 168 -6.10 -27.73 -11.63
N CYS A 169 -5.68 -27.30 -10.44
CA CYS A 169 -6.47 -27.45 -9.22
C CYS A 169 -7.77 -26.64 -9.26
N ARG A 170 -8.77 -27.01 -8.44
CA ARG A 170 -10.08 -26.33 -8.38
C ARG A 170 -10.42 -25.88 -6.97
N LEU A 171 -9.74 -24.82 -6.54
CA LEU A 171 -10.14 -24.02 -5.39
C LEU A 171 -11.07 -22.90 -5.91
N VAL A 172 -12.22 -22.70 -5.26
CA VAL A 172 -13.23 -21.73 -5.68
C VAL A 172 -13.55 -20.77 -4.55
N GLY A 173 -13.37 -19.47 -4.78
CA GLY A 173 -13.68 -18.42 -3.80
C GLY A 173 -12.67 -17.27 -3.73
N THR A 174 -12.53 -16.73 -2.52
CA THR A 174 -11.65 -15.69 -1.97
C THR A 174 -10.21 -16.09 -1.57
N TYR A 175 -9.11 -15.67 -2.20
CA TYR A 175 -7.79 -15.71 -1.50
C TYR A 175 -7.12 -14.35 -1.46
N GLN A 176 -7.05 -13.74 -0.28
CA GLN A 176 -6.41 -12.44 -0.08
C GLN A 176 -4.93 -12.62 0.28
N LEU A 177 -4.03 -12.22 -0.61
CA LEU A 177 -2.61 -12.17 -0.30
C LEU A 177 -2.35 -11.06 0.72
N THR A 178 -1.50 -11.38 1.69
CA THR A 178 -1.01 -10.47 2.75
C THR A 178 0.36 -9.87 2.42
N LYS A 179 0.97 -10.35 1.34
CA LYS A 179 2.26 -9.92 0.79
C LYS A 179 2.14 -9.88 -0.72
N TYR A 180 2.71 -8.87 -1.34
CA TYR A 180 2.73 -8.80 -2.79
C TYR A 180 3.61 -9.91 -3.34
N LEU A 181 3.12 -10.58 -4.37
CA LEU A 181 3.89 -11.55 -5.13
C LEU A 181 4.38 -10.91 -6.43
N GLU A 182 5.60 -11.27 -6.83
CA GLU A 182 6.13 -10.88 -8.14
C GLU A 182 5.18 -11.31 -9.26
N GLU A 183 5.10 -10.51 -10.31
CA GLU A 183 4.08 -10.66 -11.36
C GLU A 183 4.13 -12.05 -12.03
N SER A 184 5.32 -12.61 -12.22
CA SER A 184 5.48 -13.96 -12.80
C SER A 184 4.88 -15.05 -11.93
N GLU A 185 5.13 -15.01 -10.62
CA GLU A 185 4.57 -15.97 -9.66
C GLU A 185 3.07 -15.79 -9.52
N PHE A 186 2.60 -14.54 -9.43
CA PHE A 186 1.18 -14.23 -9.36
C PHE A 186 0.42 -14.77 -10.59
N ASN A 187 0.97 -14.56 -11.79
CA ASN A 187 0.39 -15.06 -13.04
C ASN A 187 0.37 -16.59 -13.11
N GLU A 188 1.41 -17.28 -12.61
CA GLU A 188 1.44 -18.74 -12.50
C GLU A 188 0.32 -19.25 -11.58
N LEU A 189 0.15 -18.62 -10.41
CA LEU A 189 -0.91 -18.97 -9.47
C LEU A 189 -2.29 -18.74 -10.08
N GLN A 190 -2.53 -17.60 -10.74
CA GLN A 190 -3.81 -17.34 -11.41
C GLN A 190 -4.12 -18.36 -12.51
N ALA A 191 -3.12 -18.76 -13.30
CA ALA A 191 -3.28 -19.75 -14.34
C ALA A 191 -3.61 -21.15 -13.77
N HIS A 192 -3.01 -21.50 -12.63
CA HIS A 192 -3.24 -22.80 -11.98
C HIS A 192 -4.53 -22.86 -11.15
N PHE A 193 -5.05 -21.74 -10.66
CA PHE A 193 -6.29 -21.65 -9.89
C PHE A 193 -7.36 -20.77 -10.57
N PRO A 194 -7.91 -21.20 -11.72
CA PRO A 194 -8.75 -20.35 -12.58
C PRO A 194 -10.11 -19.96 -11.97
N GLU A 195 -10.59 -20.69 -10.94
CA GLU A 195 -11.85 -20.40 -10.24
C GLU A 195 -11.61 -19.70 -8.88
N LEU A 196 -10.35 -19.43 -8.51
CA LEU A 196 -9.98 -18.73 -7.27
C LEU A 196 -9.65 -17.28 -7.58
N ASN A 197 -10.36 -16.35 -6.94
CA ASN A 197 -10.05 -14.93 -7.04
C ASN A 197 -8.89 -14.60 -6.09
N ILE A 198 -7.66 -14.68 -6.60
CA ILE A 198 -6.44 -14.34 -5.86
C ILE A 198 -6.21 -12.83 -5.97
N LYS A 199 -6.18 -12.14 -4.82
CA LYS A 199 -6.02 -10.69 -4.73
C LYS A 199 -4.66 -10.35 -4.14
N GLN A 200 -3.89 -9.49 -4.81
CA GLN A 200 -2.69 -8.85 -4.23
C GLN A 200 -3.10 -7.90 -3.08
N PRO A 201 -2.18 -7.55 -2.15
CA PRO A 201 -2.40 -6.42 -1.25
C PRO A 201 -2.64 -5.13 -2.03
N GLU A 202 -3.45 -4.23 -1.49
CA GLU A 202 -3.73 -2.93 -2.14
C GLU A 202 -2.68 -1.85 -1.84
N TRP A 203 -1.76 -2.12 -0.91
CA TRP A 203 -0.83 -1.13 -0.37
C TRP A 203 0.58 -1.70 -0.25
N THR A 204 1.56 -0.96 -0.74
CA THR A 204 2.97 -1.12 -0.34
C THR A 204 3.21 -0.22 0.86
N VAL A 205 3.72 -0.80 1.95
CA VAL A 205 3.93 -0.09 3.22
C VAL A 205 5.42 0.05 3.50
N ILE A 206 5.87 1.30 3.61
CA ILE A 206 7.25 1.66 3.93
C ILE A 206 7.29 2.18 5.36
N LYS A 207 8.11 1.59 6.22
CA LYS A 207 8.31 1.98 7.62
C LYS A 207 9.58 2.81 7.76
N TYR A 208 9.52 3.83 8.61
CA TYR A 208 10.62 4.73 8.96
C TYR A 208 10.82 4.70 10.48
N ASP A 209 12.00 4.32 10.96
CA ASP A 209 12.33 4.30 12.39
C ASP A 209 12.92 5.65 12.83
N GLU A 210 12.27 6.37 13.76
CA GLU A 210 12.72 7.70 14.21
C GLU A 210 13.67 7.65 15.41
N THR A 211 13.94 6.45 15.94
CA THR A 211 14.90 6.25 17.03
C THR A 211 16.33 6.07 16.54
N VAL A 212 16.49 5.82 15.24
CA VAL A 212 17.77 5.50 14.60
C VAL A 212 18.27 6.70 13.82
N SER A 213 19.52 7.10 14.08
CA SER A 213 20.15 8.25 13.41
C SER A 213 20.72 7.96 12.03
N ASP A 214 20.94 6.69 11.69
CA ASP A 214 21.34 6.27 10.34
C ASP A 214 20.25 6.67 9.33
N SER A 215 20.63 7.20 8.17
CA SER A 215 19.70 7.60 7.12
C SER A 215 18.99 6.40 6.46
N LYS A 216 19.60 5.21 6.54
CA LYS A 216 19.05 3.94 6.00
C LYS A 216 18.13 3.22 6.98
N ASN A 217 17.47 3.97 7.86
CA ASN A 217 16.49 3.48 8.85
C ASN A 217 15.09 3.23 8.25
N ILE A 218 15.03 2.81 6.98
CA ILE A 218 13.80 2.59 6.21
C ILE A 218 13.67 1.10 5.89
N SER A 219 12.46 0.58 6.03
CA SER A 219 12.13 -0.83 5.72
C SER A 219 10.94 -0.91 4.77
N ASN A 220 11.06 -1.75 3.74
CA ASN A 220 9.94 -2.15 2.90
C ASN A 220 9.28 -3.38 3.50
N LEU A 221 8.09 -3.19 4.09
CA LEU A 221 7.37 -4.29 4.75
C LEU A 221 6.79 -5.27 3.74
N ASP A 222 6.68 -4.91 2.46
CA ASP A 222 6.06 -5.77 1.46
C ASP A 222 6.99 -6.93 1.06
N ASN A 223 8.25 -6.63 0.74
CA ASN A 223 9.25 -7.62 0.34
C ASN A 223 10.27 -7.96 1.44
N GLU A 224 10.08 -7.44 2.65
CA GLU A 224 10.92 -7.70 3.83
C GLU A 224 12.39 -7.31 3.61
N THR A 225 12.59 -6.08 3.09
CA THR A 225 13.93 -5.52 2.87
C THR A 225 14.18 -4.21 3.62
N GLY A 226 15.45 -3.88 3.86
CA GLY A 226 15.87 -2.67 4.56
C GLY A 226 16.15 -2.91 6.04
N TYR A 227 16.04 -1.83 6.84
CA TYR A 227 16.59 -1.75 8.19
C TYR A 227 16.13 -2.85 9.15
N ASP A 228 14.83 -3.07 9.27
CA ASP A 228 14.23 -4.06 10.19
C ASP A 228 14.64 -5.51 9.85
N TYR A 229 15.13 -5.74 8.63
CA TYR A 229 15.43 -7.07 8.08
C TYR A 229 16.93 -7.31 7.86
N ASP A 230 17.77 -6.36 8.29
CA ASP A 230 19.24 -6.42 8.19
C ASP A 230 19.73 -6.79 6.77
N ASN A 231 19.12 -6.17 5.74
CA ASN A 231 19.49 -6.39 4.34
C ASN A 231 19.32 -5.11 3.49
N THR A 232 19.81 -5.14 2.25
CA THR A 232 19.67 -4.01 1.33
C THR A 232 18.20 -3.78 0.96
N PHE A 233 17.72 -2.56 1.20
CA PHE A 233 16.39 -2.11 0.77
C PHE A 233 16.19 -2.31 -0.74
N LYS A 234 14.99 -2.79 -1.11
CA LYS A 234 14.54 -2.88 -2.51
C LYS A 234 13.11 -2.36 -2.63
N PRO A 235 12.81 -1.47 -3.57
CA PRO A 235 11.42 -1.13 -3.88
C PRO A 235 10.69 -2.35 -4.47
N SER A 236 9.39 -2.46 -4.23
CA SER A 236 8.55 -3.54 -4.76
C SER A 236 7.14 -3.04 -5.06
N ALA A 237 6.33 -3.93 -5.66
CA ALA A 237 4.89 -3.80 -5.73
C ALA A 237 4.41 -2.44 -6.27
N HIS A 238 3.59 -1.71 -5.52
CA HIS A 238 3.02 -0.45 -5.98
C HIS A 238 4.06 0.65 -6.17
N VAL A 239 5.12 0.69 -5.36
CA VAL A 239 6.21 1.67 -5.55
C VAL A 239 6.92 1.40 -6.88
N ALA A 240 7.30 0.14 -7.14
CA ALA A 240 7.90 -0.25 -8.41
C ALA A 240 6.98 0.04 -9.60
N ALA A 241 5.68 -0.27 -9.48
CA ALA A 241 4.69 -0.01 -10.53
C ALA A 241 4.44 1.49 -10.78
N ILE A 242 4.57 2.35 -9.75
CA ILE A 242 4.52 3.81 -9.89
C ILE A 242 5.78 4.29 -10.64
N MET A 243 6.96 3.84 -10.22
CA MET A 243 8.22 4.22 -10.83
C MET A 243 8.29 3.79 -12.31
N ALA A 244 7.75 2.63 -12.66
CA ALA A 244 7.70 2.14 -14.05
C ALA A 244 6.75 2.93 -14.97
N LYS A 245 5.80 3.71 -14.41
CA LYS A 245 4.90 4.59 -15.18
C LYS A 245 5.43 6.02 -15.32
N ARG A 246 6.53 6.33 -14.62
CA ARG A 246 7.16 7.65 -14.63
C ARG A 246 8.10 7.72 -15.83
N HIS A 247 7.88 8.70 -16.68
CA HIS A 247 8.72 8.94 -17.86
C HIS A 247 9.06 10.40 -17.99
N ARG A 248 10.23 10.68 -18.54
CA ARG A 248 10.49 11.98 -19.17
C ARG A 248 9.67 12.04 -20.47
N VAL A 249 9.07 13.19 -20.74
CA VAL A 249 8.17 13.39 -21.88
C VAL A 249 8.48 14.73 -22.56
N MET A 250 8.20 14.79 -23.86
CA MET A 250 7.93 16.08 -24.51
C MET A 250 6.44 16.40 -24.36
N ALA A 251 6.13 17.66 -24.07
CA ALA A 251 4.80 18.07 -23.67
C ALA A 251 4.37 19.35 -24.43
N LYS A 252 3.24 19.28 -25.14
CA LYS A 252 2.66 20.41 -25.89
C LYS A 252 1.37 20.88 -25.24
N TYR A 253 1.23 22.19 -25.07
CA TYR A 253 0.00 22.81 -24.60
C TYR A 253 -0.97 22.95 -25.77
N VAL A 254 -1.95 22.06 -25.88
CA VAL A 254 -2.80 21.90 -27.09
C VAL A 254 -4.17 22.58 -26.95
N ALA A 255 -4.62 22.82 -25.71
CA ALA A 255 -5.83 23.59 -25.41
C ALA A 255 -5.73 24.17 -24.00
N SER A 256 -6.63 25.11 -23.65
CA SER A 256 -6.64 25.69 -22.29
C SER A 256 -6.74 24.59 -21.23
N GLY A 257 -5.78 24.53 -20.31
CA GLY A 257 -5.76 23.51 -19.27
C GLY A 257 -5.50 22.07 -19.76
N LYS A 258 -4.98 21.88 -20.98
CA LYS A 258 -4.70 20.55 -21.55
C LYS A 258 -3.31 20.43 -22.19
N MET A 259 -2.57 19.41 -21.78
CA MET A 259 -1.27 19.03 -22.35
C MET A 259 -1.36 17.69 -23.09
N LEU A 260 -0.83 17.63 -24.30
CA LEU A 260 -0.51 16.38 -24.99
C LEU A 260 0.94 16.00 -24.66
N VAL A 261 1.19 14.75 -24.26
CA VAL A 261 2.53 14.27 -23.91
C VAL A 261 2.91 13.03 -24.69
N CYS A 262 4.20 12.94 -25.04
CA CYS A 262 4.79 11.78 -25.70
C CYS A 262 6.08 11.38 -24.97
N PRO A 263 6.26 10.09 -24.59
CA PRO A 263 7.42 9.66 -23.83
C PRO A 263 8.71 9.71 -24.62
N LEU A 264 9.76 10.04 -23.88
CA LEU A 264 11.14 9.94 -24.31
C LEU A 264 11.69 8.56 -23.94
N ASP A 265 12.80 8.18 -24.57
CA ASP A 265 13.51 6.94 -24.25
C ASP A 265 14.09 7.04 -22.82
N ASP A 266 13.76 6.06 -21.99
CA ASP A 266 14.20 5.98 -20.59
C ASP A 266 15.72 5.73 -20.48
N THR A 267 16.39 5.35 -21.56
CA THR A 267 17.86 5.20 -21.63
C THR A 267 18.56 6.43 -22.19
N ASP A 268 17.86 7.26 -22.97
CA ASP A 268 18.38 8.50 -23.56
C ASP A 268 17.25 9.47 -23.93
N SER A 269 16.98 10.44 -23.06
CA SER A 269 15.90 11.42 -23.27
C SER A 269 16.17 12.47 -24.35
N ARG A 270 17.24 12.33 -25.13
CA ARG A 270 17.42 13.09 -26.38
C ARG A 270 16.60 12.49 -27.53
N ARG A 271 15.92 11.36 -27.29
CA ARG A 271 15.15 10.61 -28.28
C ARG A 271 13.77 10.27 -27.71
N TYR A 272 12.76 10.19 -28.58
CA TYR A 272 11.47 9.59 -28.27
C TYR A 272 11.63 8.08 -28.03
N HIS A 273 10.62 7.48 -27.38
CA HIS A 273 10.59 6.03 -27.10
C HIS A 273 10.72 5.14 -28.36
N ASP A 274 10.42 5.66 -29.56
CA ASP A 274 10.61 4.95 -30.83
C ASP A 274 12.02 5.11 -31.45
N GLY A 275 12.91 5.84 -30.75
CA GLY A 275 14.27 6.11 -31.17
C GLY A 275 14.44 7.32 -32.10
N THR A 276 13.39 8.03 -32.47
CA THR A 276 13.53 9.29 -33.22
C THR A 276 14.09 10.40 -32.32
N GLU A 277 14.86 11.33 -32.87
CA GLU A 277 15.51 12.38 -32.08
C GLU A 277 14.51 13.48 -31.68
N ALA A 278 14.48 13.83 -30.39
CA ALA A 278 13.58 14.83 -29.82
C ALA A 278 14.27 16.20 -29.69
N ASN A 279 13.52 17.29 -29.90
CA ASN A 279 14.00 18.64 -29.63
C ASN A 279 13.70 19.08 -28.19
N THR A 280 14.62 18.81 -27.27
CA THR A 280 14.50 19.27 -25.86
C THR A 280 14.93 20.72 -25.65
N GLN A 281 15.53 21.38 -26.65
CA GLN A 281 15.94 22.79 -26.58
C GLN A 281 14.81 23.77 -26.94
N GLY A 282 13.64 23.25 -27.33
CA GLY A 282 12.48 24.03 -27.75
C GLY A 282 12.83 25.01 -28.86
N PHE A 283 12.34 26.24 -28.75
CA PHE A 283 12.58 27.31 -29.73
C PHE A 283 14.05 27.78 -29.85
N ASN A 284 14.95 27.32 -28.98
CA ASN A 284 16.38 27.65 -29.09
C ASN A 284 17.15 26.68 -29.99
N HIS A 285 16.53 25.59 -30.43
CA HIS A 285 17.19 24.64 -31.31
C HIS A 285 17.55 25.30 -32.65
N PRO A 286 18.78 25.11 -33.17
CA PRO A 286 19.22 25.86 -34.36
C PRO A 286 18.46 25.49 -35.63
N THR A 287 17.90 24.29 -35.72
CA THR A 287 17.35 23.74 -36.98
C THR A 287 16.02 22.98 -36.87
N LYS A 288 15.54 22.68 -35.66
CA LYS A 288 14.31 21.89 -35.45
C LYS A 288 13.21 22.82 -34.97
N ALA A 289 11.98 22.51 -35.34
CA ALA A 289 10.81 23.21 -34.82
C ALA A 289 10.68 23.01 -33.30
N ASP A 290 10.01 23.94 -32.63
CA ASP A 290 9.71 23.81 -31.20
C ASP A 290 8.74 22.63 -30.97
N GLU A 291 9.19 21.64 -30.21
CA GLU A 291 8.42 20.42 -29.90
C GLU A 291 7.71 20.49 -28.54
N GLY A 292 7.81 21.62 -27.83
CA GLY A 292 7.16 21.81 -26.53
C GLY A 292 8.12 21.81 -25.34
N ASP A 293 7.61 21.45 -24.18
CA ASP A 293 8.31 21.47 -22.90
C ASP A 293 8.87 20.08 -22.55
N PHE A 294 10.10 20.02 -22.07
CA PHE A 294 10.77 18.82 -21.56
C PHE A 294 10.37 18.60 -20.10
N MET A 295 9.42 17.69 -19.86
CA MET A 295 8.73 17.51 -18.58
C MET A 295 8.91 16.08 -18.07
N MET A 296 8.66 15.89 -16.78
CA MET A 296 8.52 14.61 -16.12
C MET A 296 7.02 14.33 -15.97
N TYR A 297 6.57 13.16 -16.42
CA TYR A 297 5.22 12.67 -16.17
C TYR A 297 5.16 11.96 -14.82
N GLU A 298 4.34 12.51 -13.93
CA GLU A 298 4.14 12.00 -12.59
C GLU A 298 2.75 11.36 -12.50
N PRO A 299 2.69 10.01 -12.44
CA PRO A 299 1.44 9.30 -12.49
C PRO A 299 0.67 9.45 -11.18
N ASP A 300 -0.64 9.40 -11.34
CA ASP A 300 -1.58 9.37 -10.25
C ASP A 300 -1.46 8.10 -9.39
N ARG A 301 -1.67 8.27 -8.09
CA ARG A 301 -1.59 7.21 -7.08
C ARG A 301 -2.40 7.55 -5.85
N TRP A 302 -2.73 6.52 -5.08
CA TRP A 302 -3.27 6.68 -3.74
C TRP A 302 -2.18 6.62 -2.69
N CYS A 303 -2.33 7.46 -1.66
CA CYS A 303 -1.40 7.60 -0.56
C CYS A 303 -2.14 7.67 0.78
N LYS A 304 -1.43 7.29 1.85
CA LYS A 304 -1.77 7.64 3.23
C LYS A 304 -0.53 7.51 4.11
N GLY A 305 -0.38 8.43 5.06
CA GLY A 305 0.67 8.40 6.07
C GLY A 305 0.10 8.06 7.44
N ILE A 306 0.89 7.33 8.25
CA ILE A 306 0.51 6.92 9.60
C ILE A 306 1.63 7.28 10.56
N ASP A 307 1.27 7.91 11.67
CA ASP A 307 2.20 8.25 12.74
C ASP A 307 2.03 7.29 13.92
N ASP A 308 3.11 6.61 14.28
CA ASP A 308 3.17 5.72 15.42
C ASP A 308 4.11 6.29 16.47
N PHE A 309 3.55 7.20 17.28
CA PHE A 309 4.31 7.83 18.36
C PHE A 309 4.63 6.87 19.52
N ILE A 310 3.91 5.75 19.65
CA ILE A 310 4.18 4.74 20.68
C ILE A 310 5.49 4.01 20.35
N ASN A 311 5.61 3.55 19.10
CA ASN A 311 6.78 2.83 18.63
C ASN A 311 7.86 3.74 18.02
N ARG A 312 7.64 5.06 18.04
CA ARG A 312 8.58 6.08 17.52
C ARG A 312 8.95 5.80 16.06
N CYS A 313 7.95 5.50 15.23
CA CYS A 313 8.09 5.32 13.80
C CYS A 313 6.95 6.01 13.03
N HIS A 314 7.07 6.01 11.71
CA HIS A 314 5.97 6.38 10.83
C HIS A 314 5.94 5.49 9.59
N TYR A 315 4.81 5.50 8.90
CA TYR A 315 4.58 4.67 7.72
C TYR A 315 4.06 5.50 6.56
N HIS A 316 4.59 5.21 5.37
CA HIS A 316 4.05 5.67 4.10
C HIS A 316 3.42 4.50 3.36
N CYS A 317 2.17 4.65 2.94
CA CYS A 317 1.47 3.66 2.13
C CYS A 317 1.24 4.18 0.72
N PHE A 318 1.58 3.37 -0.29
CA PHE A 318 1.40 3.70 -1.70
C PHE A 318 0.54 2.65 -2.39
N SER A 319 -0.36 3.10 -3.28
CA SER A 319 -1.11 2.23 -4.18
C SER A 319 -1.12 2.78 -5.60
N SER A 320 -0.76 1.92 -6.55
CA SER A 320 -0.79 2.20 -8.00
C SER A 320 -2.13 1.84 -8.66
N LEU A 321 -3.10 1.39 -7.86
CA LEU A 321 -4.44 1.02 -8.30
C LEU A 321 -5.27 2.26 -8.66
N LYS A 322 -6.24 2.07 -9.56
CA LYS A 322 -7.19 3.14 -9.92
C LYS A 322 -8.14 3.49 -8.76
N ALA A 323 -8.45 2.50 -7.93
CA ALA A 323 -9.28 2.63 -6.74
C ALA A 323 -8.74 1.72 -5.64
N VAL A 324 -8.96 2.13 -4.39
CA VAL A 324 -8.60 1.39 -3.18
C VAL A 324 -9.84 1.21 -2.32
N THR A 325 -9.90 0.11 -1.56
CA THR A 325 -11.01 -0.16 -0.66
C THR A 325 -10.88 0.66 0.63
N GLN A 326 -12.02 1.04 1.20
CA GLN A 326 -12.03 1.54 2.58
C GLN A 326 -11.83 0.36 3.53
N PRO A 327 -10.95 0.48 4.53
CA PRO A 327 -10.79 -0.58 5.52
C PRO A 327 -12.08 -0.76 6.32
N GLU A 328 -12.39 -2.02 6.65
CA GLU A 328 -13.53 -2.33 7.51
C GLU A 328 -13.32 -1.75 8.91
N GLY A 329 -14.32 -1.01 9.39
CA GLY A 329 -14.23 -0.34 10.67
C GLY A 329 -15.38 0.64 10.92
N ARG A 330 -15.24 1.42 11.98
CA ARG A 330 -16.21 2.42 12.41
C ARG A 330 -15.51 3.69 12.88
N LYS A 331 -15.98 4.83 12.37
CA LYS A 331 -15.67 6.16 12.93
C LYS A 331 -16.66 6.44 14.06
N LEU A 332 -16.16 6.90 15.20
CA LEU A 332 -16.94 7.42 16.32
C LEU A 332 -16.62 8.91 16.48
N TYR A 333 -17.65 9.73 16.45
CA TYR A 333 -17.55 11.16 16.68
C TYR A 333 -17.76 11.47 18.17
N PRO A 334 -17.38 12.66 18.66
CA PRO A 334 -17.53 13.02 20.08
C PRO A 334 -18.91 12.73 20.67
N GLU A 335 -19.98 12.93 19.90
CA GLU A 335 -21.37 12.66 20.27
C GLU A 335 -21.73 11.18 20.40
N ASP A 336 -20.93 10.27 19.83
CA ASP A 336 -21.12 8.82 19.91
C ASP A 336 -20.51 8.22 21.19
N MET A 337 -19.87 9.03 22.03
CA MET A 337 -19.03 8.60 23.14
C MET A 337 -19.48 9.22 24.46
N GLU A 338 -19.20 8.52 25.56
CA GLU A 338 -19.38 9.08 26.90
C GLU A 338 -18.28 10.11 27.18
N LEU A 339 -18.66 11.25 27.77
CA LEU A 339 -17.76 12.37 28.08
C LEU A 339 -17.67 12.58 29.59
N HIS A 340 -16.45 12.63 30.10
CA HIS A 340 -16.10 13.20 31.38
C HIS A 340 -15.37 14.53 31.15
N ASP A 341 -16.07 15.62 31.42
CA ASP A 341 -15.51 16.97 31.30
C ASP A 341 -14.60 17.29 32.50
N ARG A 342 -13.61 18.17 32.28
CA ARG A 342 -12.61 18.57 33.30
C ARG A 342 -11.91 17.35 33.92
N ALA A 343 -11.52 16.40 33.08
CA ALA A 343 -10.94 15.14 33.50
C ALA A 343 -9.74 14.72 32.65
N ALA A 344 -8.82 13.98 33.28
CA ALA A 344 -7.70 13.34 32.62
C ALA A 344 -7.59 11.86 33.03
N CYS A 345 -7.24 10.99 32.07
CA CYS A 345 -7.06 9.58 32.31
C CYS A 345 -5.58 9.26 32.52
N ARG A 346 -5.21 8.89 33.75
CA ARG A 346 -3.84 8.54 34.13
C ARG A 346 -3.51 7.11 33.74
N VAL A 347 -2.30 6.88 33.23
CA VAL A 347 -1.89 5.56 32.70
C VAL A 347 -0.89 4.80 33.59
N ALA A 348 -0.66 5.23 34.83
CA ALA A 348 0.24 4.52 35.72
C ALA A 348 -0.28 3.11 36.05
N THR A 349 0.63 2.15 36.21
CA THR A 349 0.29 0.74 36.49
C THR A 349 -0.34 0.53 37.87
N THR A 350 -0.18 1.48 38.78
CA THR A 350 -0.81 1.45 40.12
C THR A 350 -2.31 1.69 40.09
N TYR A 351 -2.86 2.25 39.00
CA TYR A 351 -4.30 2.45 38.83
C TYR A 351 -4.88 1.23 38.13
N THR A 352 -5.81 0.53 38.80
CA THR A 352 -6.32 -0.78 38.37
C THR A 352 -7.75 -0.74 37.86
N THR A 353 -8.51 0.29 38.22
CA THR A 353 -9.89 0.51 37.76
C THR A 353 -10.00 1.85 37.04
N PHE A 354 -11.10 2.05 36.30
CA PHE A 354 -11.36 3.33 35.63
C PHE A 354 -11.39 4.52 36.61
N ASP A 355 -12.06 4.35 37.76
CA ASP A 355 -12.16 5.38 38.79
C ASP A 355 -10.78 5.78 39.35
N ASP A 356 -9.88 4.81 39.54
CA ASP A 356 -8.50 5.08 39.98
C ASP A 356 -7.74 5.94 38.96
N CYS A 357 -7.99 5.72 37.66
CA CYS A 357 -7.32 6.42 36.57
C CYS A 357 -7.78 7.88 36.43
N LEU A 358 -9.06 8.17 36.71
CA LEU A 358 -9.64 9.50 36.55
C LEU A 358 -9.04 10.52 37.53
N ALA A 359 -8.64 11.67 37.02
CA ALA A 359 -8.25 12.84 37.80
C ALA A 359 -8.99 14.08 37.30
N VAL A 360 -9.31 15.00 38.22
CA VAL A 360 -9.86 16.31 37.86
C VAL A 360 -8.77 17.15 37.21
N TYR A 361 -9.02 17.64 36.00
CA TYR A 361 -8.06 18.43 35.23
C TYR A 361 -8.78 19.36 34.24
N ASP A 362 -8.61 20.67 34.36
CA ASP A 362 -9.44 21.63 33.63
C ASP A 362 -9.13 21.72 32.12
N ASP A 363 -7.89 21.48 31.71
CA ASP A 363 -7.48 21.60 30.30
C ASP A 363 -7.82 20.35 29.46
N TYR A 364 -8.31 19.28 30.09
CA TYR A 364 -8.52 17.99 29.47
C TYR A 364 -9.96 17.48 29.60
N ARG A 365 -10.28 16.57 28.68
CA ARG A 365 -11.50 15.76 28.69
C ARG A 365 -11.12 14.30 28.57
N VAL A 366 -11.95 13.42 29.15
CA VAL A 366 -11.87 11.98 28.91
C VAL A 366 -13.11 11.54 28.16
N TYR A 367 -12.90 10.87 27.03
CA TYR A 367 -13.96 10.19 26.29
C TYR A 367 -13.85 8.68 26.48
N VAL A 368 -14.99 8.00 26.56
CA VAL A 368 -15.08 6.55 26.65
C VAL A 368 -15.80 6.00 25.42
N ALA A 369 -15.14 5.09 24.71
CA ALA A 369 -15.62 4.49 23.46
C ALA A 369 -15.69 2.96 23.55
N PRO A 370 -16.68 2.30 22.93
CA PRO A 370 -16.75 0.84 22.86
C PRO A 370 -15.72 0.29 21.87
N VAL A 371 -14.98 -0.76 22.23
CA VAL A 371 -13.95 -1.38 21.37
C VAL A 371 -14.13 -2.89 21.16
N LYS A 372 -15.14 -3.48 21.81
CA LYS A 372 -15.42 -4.93 21.72
C LYS A 372 -15.60 -5.37 20.26
N GLY A 373 -14.85 -6.39 19.85
CA GLY A 373 -14.92 -6.98 18.50
C GLY A 373 -14.01 -6.33 17.45
N TYR A 374 -13.31 -5.25 17.79
CA TYR A 374 -12.31 -4.63 16.93
C TYR A 374 -10.89 -5.12 17.27
N LYS A 375 -9.98 -5.06 16.31
CA LYS A 375 -8.58 -5.50 16.48
C LYS A 375 -7.65 -4.33 16.81
N GLN A 376 -7.93 -3.14 16.30
CA GLN A 376 -7.13 -1.94 16.55
C GLN A 376 -8.03 -0.73 16.80
N ALA A 377 -7.54 0.18 17.63
CA ALA A 377 -8.18 1.46 17.92
C ALA A 377 -7.18 2.60 17.72
N ARG A 378 -7.66 3.70 17.14
CA ARG A 378 -6.96 4.98 16.98
C ARG A 378 -7.79 6.08 17.63
N TRP A 379 -7.17 6.90 18.47
CA TRP A 379 -7.84 7.95 19.24
C TRP A 379 -7.00 9.23 19.30
N PRO A 380 -7.61 10.42 19.44
CA PRO A 380 -6.88 11.67 19.63
C PRO A 380 -6.05 11.62 20.92
N ALA A 381 -4.87 12.23 20.90
CA ALA A 381 -3.92 12.06 22.00
C ALA A 381 -3.33 13.38 22.46
N VAL A 382 -2.89 13.38 23.72
CA VAL A 382 -2.10 14.44 24.32
C VAL A 382 -0.63 14.02 24.37
N ASN A 383 0.27 14.97 24.22
CA ASN A 383 1.72 14.75 24.34
C ASN A 383 2.09 14.59 25.82
N SER A 384 2.01 13.37 26.35
CA SER A 384 2.23 13.08 27.77
C SER A 384 2.60 11.62 27.98
N SER A 385 3.50 11.36 28.92
CA SER A 385 3.76 10.01 29.45
C SER A 385 2.89 9.67 30.67
N VAL A 386 2.13 10.63 31.20
CA VAL A 386 1.31 10.49 32.42
C VAL A 386 -0.17 10.33 32.09
N TYR A 387 -0.64 11.10 31.11
CA TYR A 387 -2.02 11.08 30.62
C TYR A 387 -2.08 10.43 29.24
N GLY A 388 -3.09 9.60 29.02
CA GLY A 388 -3.21 8.84 27.78
C GLY A 388 -4.53 8.10 27.71
N ALA A 389 -4.46 6.82 27.35
CA ALA A 389 -5.60 5.93 27.26
C ALA A 389 -5.45 4.66 28.08
N VAL A 390 -6.56 4.14 28.59
CA VAL A 390 -6.68 2.83 29.23
C VAL A 390 -7.79 2.02 28.56
N PHE A 391 -7.54 0.73 28.36
CA PHE A 391 -8.53 -0.24 27.93
C PHE A 391 -9.17 -0.90 29.15
N LEU A 392 -10.48 -1.04 29.10
CA LEU A 392 -11.29 -1.51 30.22
C LEU A 392 -12.09 -2.75 29.83
N ASP A 393 -12.20 -3.72 30.75
CA ASP A 393 -13.13 -4.84 30.62
C ASP A 393 -14.58 -4.42 30.96
N ALA A 394 -15.50 -5.40 30.98
CA ALA A 394 -16.91 -5.17 31.31
C ALA A 394 -17.14 -4.59 32.72
N ASP A 395 -16.23 -4.89 33.66
CA ASP A 395 -16.28 -4.49 35.06
C ASP A 395 -15.48 -3.19 35.34
N ASN A 396 -15.02 -2.51 34.27
CA ASN A 396 -14.17 -1.32 34.32
C ASN A 396 -12.78 -1.53 34.97
N ASN A 397 -12.24 -2.75 34.94
CA ASN A 397 -10.84 -3.00 35.29
C ASN A 397 -9.93 -2.70 34.11
N VAL A 398 -8.72 -2.19 34.38
CA VAL A 398 -7.75 -1.84 33.35
C VAL A 398 -7.03 -3.08 32.81
N VAL A 399 -7.24 -3.37 31.54
CA VAL A 399 -6.63 -4.50 30.80
C VAL A 399 -5.55 -4.07 29.79
N GLY A 400 -5.41 -2.77 29.52
CA GLY A 400 -4.38 -2.22 28.65
C GLY A 400 -4.19 -0.72 28.85
N ARG A 401 -3.03 -0.19 28.43
CA ARG A 401 -2.64 1.20 28.67
C ARG A 401 -1.78 1.70 27.50
N ALA A 402 -1.93 2.97 27.14
CA ALA A 402 -1.13 3.58 26.09
C ALA A 402 -0.96 5.09 26.34
N ALA A 403 0.28 5.57 26.25
CA ALA A 403 0.63 6.98 26.28
C ALA A 403 1.94 7.17 25.51
N ALA A 404 2.15 8.36 24.97
CA ALA A 404 3.37 8.69 24.26
C ALA A 404 3.68 10.18 24.44
N ASN A 405 4.97 10.48 24.46
CA ASN A 405 5.46 11.84 24.39
C ASN A 405 6.49 11.96 23.26
N SER A 406 6.33 12.99 22.43
CA SER A 406 7.23 13.26 21.33
C SER A 406 7.23 14.74 21.01
N GLY A 407 8.39 15.30 20.66
CA GLY A 407 8.49 16.70 20.21
C GLY A 407 7.73 16.97 18.91
N ARG A 408 7.38 15.93 18.14
CA ARG A 408 6.59 16.01 16.92
C ARG A 408 5.07 16.06 17.17
N MET A 409 4.61 15.63 18.35
CA MET A 409 3.17 15.60 18.64
C MET A 409 2.60 17.01 18.74
N THR A 410 1.47 17.22 18.06
CA THR A 410 0.68 18.45 18.05
C THR A 410 -0.70 18.19 18.65
N GLU A 411 -1.54 19.22 18.72
CA GLU A 411 -2.91 19.11 19.26
C GLU A 411 -3.82 18.21 18.40
N GLY A 412 -3.47 17.98 17.13
CA GLY A 412 -4.17 17.07 16.23
C GLY A 412 -3.59 15.65 16.17
N SER A 413 -2.55 15.35 16.95
CA SER A 413 -1.94 14.01 16.95
C SER A 413 -2.88 12.96 17.54
N TYR A 414 -2.71 11.73 17.07
CA TYR A 414 -3.42 10.56 17.56
C TYR A 414 -2.43 9.51 18.07
N LEU A 415 -2.93 8.55 18.84
CA LEU A 415 -2.25 7.29 19.11
C LEU A 415 -3.12 6.15 18.60
N PHE A 416 -2.49 4.99 18.38
CA PHE A 416 -3.21 3.77 18.07
C PHE A 416 -2.50 2.58 18.71
N THR A 417 -3.25 1.51 18.95
CA THR A 417 -2.69 0.22 19.37
C THR A 417 -3.69 -0.90 19.11
N SER A 418 -3.23 -2.14 19.26
CA SER A 418 -4.10 -3.31 19.24
C SER A 418 -5.04 -3.30 20.44
N VAL A 419 -6.31 -3.66 20.22
CA VAL A 419 -7.30 -3.81 21.30
C VAL A 419 -6.93 -5.05 22.14
N PRO A 420 -6.67 -4.92 23.45
CA PRO A 420 -6.36 -6.06 24.31
C PRO A 420 -7.49 -7.09 24.35
N ALA A 421 -7.13 -8.35 24.59
CA ALA A 421 -8.12 -9.39 24.84
C ALA A 421 -9.02 -9.01 26.02
N ASN A 422 -10.33 -9.24 25.88
CA ASN A 422 -11.38 -8.91 26.85
C ASN A 422 -11.66 -7.40 27.06
N ALA A 423 -10.99 -6.50 26.34
CA ALA A 423 -11.35 -5.08 26.38
C ALA A 423 -12.73 -4.85 25.75
N GLU A 424 -13.62 -4.18 26.49
CA GLU A 424 -14.92 -3.74 25.98
C GLU A 424 -14.95 -2.25 25.69
N LYS A 425 -14.13 -1.45 26.40
CA LYS A 425 -14.07 0.01 26.27
C LYS A 425 -12.64 0.53 26.22
N ILE A 426 -12.46 1.73 25.68
CA ILE A 426 -11.25 2.55 25.82
C ILE A 426 -11.66 3.89 26.43
N ALA A 427 -10.95 4.34 27.46
CA ALA A 427 -11.06 5.69 27.99
C ALA A 427 -9.77 6.46 27.67
N PHE A 428 -9.87 7.61 27.00
CA PHE A 428 -8.70 8.36 26.53
C PHE A 428 -8.78 9.86 26.82
N THR A 429 -7.62 10.46 27.07
CA THR A 429 -7.47 11.90 27.34
C THR A 429 -7.29 12.67 26.04
N CYS A 430 -8.06 13.75 25.87
CA CYS A 430 -7.86 14.74 24.80
C CYS A 430 -7.87 16.17 25.38
N ARG A 431 -7.43 17.14 24.58
CA ARG A 431 -7.52 18.56 24.95
C ARG A 431 -8.95 19.05 24.97
N ALA A 432 -9.29 19.91 25.94
CA ALA A 432 -10.62 20.53 26.03
C ALA A 432 -10.82 21.64 24.98
N ASP A 433 -9.74 22.31 24.59
CA ASP A 433 -9.70 23.45 23.67
C ASP A 433 -9.40 23.08 22.21
N ALA A 434 -9.07 21.81 21.92
CA ALA A 434 -8.80 21.33 20.56
C ALA A 434 -9.89 20.34 20.11
N PRO A 435 -10.61 20.63 19.02
CA PRO A 435 -11.51 19.65 18.44
C PRO A 435 -10.70 18.52 17.78
N PHE A 436 -11.24 17.31 17.80
CA PHE A 436 -10.72 16.19 17.02
C PHE A 436 -11.79 15.62 16.10
N SER A 437 -11.36 15.02 14.99
CA SER A 437 -12.28 14.56 13.94
C SER A 437 -13.07 13.32 14.35
N PHE A 438 -12.39 12.23 14.74
CA PHE A 438 -13.02 10.95 15.11
C PHE A 438 -12.06 10.04 15.88
N VAL A 439 -12.63 9.06 16.57
CA VAL A 439 -11.96 7.80 16.97
C VAL A 439 -12.21 6.77 15.87
N TRP A 440 -11.19 6.00 15.50
CA TRP A 440 -11.28 4.97 14.47
C TRP A 440 -11.06 3.58 15.06
N LEU A 441 -11.97 2.66 14.76
CA LEU A 441 -11.92 1.27 15.19
C LEU A 441 -11.95 0.37 13.96
N THR A 442 -11.01 -0.56 13.83
CA THR A 442 -10.94 -1.46 12.66
C THR A 442 -10.86 -2.93 13.07
N THR A 443 -11.47 -3.79 12.25
CA THR A 443 -11.40 -5.26 12.36
C THR A 443 -10.15 -5.83 11.69
N SER A 444 -9.39 -4.98 10.99
CA SER A 444 -8.10 -5.33 10.39
C SER A 444 -6.98 -5.22 11.42
N PRO A 445 -6.01 -6.15 11.43
CA PRO A 445 -4.77 -6.01 12.19
C PRO A 445 -3.67 -5.26 11.40
N GLU A 446 -3.92 -4.94 10.13
CA GLU A 446 -2.90 -4.38 9.24
C GLU A 446 -2.65 -2.90 9.51
N ILE A 447 -1.38 -2.50 9.52
CA ILE A 447 -0.98 -1.12 9.82
C ILE A 447 -1.66 -0.10 8.90
N HIS A 448 -1.77 -0.39 7.59
CA HIS A 448 -2.38 0.52 6.62
C HIS A 448 -3.89 0.77 6.86
N ALA A 449 -4.54 0.00 7.75
CA ALA A 449 -5.94 0.18 8.12
C ALA A 449 -6.14 1.24 9.23
N ILE A 450 -5.07 1.67 9.91
CA ILE A 450 -5.12 2.72 10.95
C ILE A 450 -5.52 4.09 10.37
N GLU A 451 -5.12 4.36 9.12
CA GLU A 451 -5.60 5.53 8.38
C GLU A 451 -6.71 5.11 7.38
N PRO A 452 -7.99 5.34 7.73
CA PRO A 452 -9.10 4.99 6.85
C PRO A 452 -9.21 5.91 5.63
N ASP A 453 -8.72 7.15 5.74
CA ASP A 453 -8.95 8.16 4.73
C ASP A 453 -7.74 8.26 3.79
N ALA A 454 -7.69 7.43 2.75
CA ALA A 454 -6.71 7.61 1.69
C ALA A 454 -6.90 8.95 0.95
N TRP A 455 -5.84 9.47 0.36
CA TRP A 455 -5.89 10.62 -0.54
C TRP A 455 -5.19 10.28 -1.84
N ARG A 456 -5.43 11.09 -2.87
CA ARG A 456 -5.01 10.81 -4.25
C ARG A 456 -4.19 11.98 -4.76
N THR A 457 -3.05 11.69 -5.37
CA THR A 457 -2.10 12.74 -5.82
C THR A 457 -2.58 13.47 -7.07
N GLY A 458 -3.40 12.81 -7.89
CA GLY A 458 -3.62 13.24 -9.27
C GLY A 458 -2.39 12.97 -10.14
N GLN A 459 -2.56 13.10 -11.45
CA GLN A 459 -1.45 13.13 -12.41
C GLN A 459 -1.05 14.56 -12.67
N TRP A 460 0.23 14.81 -12.87
CA TRP A 460 0.76 16.15 -13.12
C TRP A 460 2.09 16.09 -13.87
N LEU A 461 2.56 17.25 -14.33
CA LEU A 461 3.85 17.41 -14.98
C LEU A 461 4.72 18.38 -14.20
N ALA A 462 6.02 18.12 -14.14
CA ALA A 462 7.02 19.10 -13.71
C ALA A 462 8.21 19.08 -14.66
N GLY A 463 8.80 20.23 -14.96
CA GLY A 463 9.94 20.34 -15.86
C GLY A 463 11.07 19.41 -15.44
N VAL A 464 11.75 18.74 -16.37
CA VAL A 464 12.93 17.92 -16.02
C VAL A 464 14.10 18.80 -15.57
N VAL A 465 14.14 20.03 -16.09
CA VAL A 465 15.11 21.08 -15.77
C VAL A 465 14.40 22.28 -15.13
N LYS A 466 15.16 23.21 -14.54
CA LYS A 466 14.61 24.47 -14.02
C LYS A 466 14.12 25.34 -15.17
N ALA A 467 13.10 26.15 -14.93
CA ALA A 467 12.43 26.87 -16.01
C ALA A 467 13.28 28.00 -16.60
N TYR A 468 13.07 28.27 -17.88
CA TYR A 468 13.65 29.38 -18.63
C TYR A 468 12.53 30.27 -19.16
N TYR A 469 12.71 31.59 -19.05
CA TYR A 469 11.80 32.62 -19.56
C TYR A 469 12.45 33.27 -20.76
N GLY A 470 11.89 33.04 -21.94
CA GLY A 470 12.37 33.58 -23.20
C GLY A 470 11.26 33.52 -24.24
N ASN A 471 11.38 34.32 -25.30
CA ASN A 471 10.33 34.42 -26.32
C ASN A 471 8.93 34.71 -25.71
N LEU A 472 8.90 35.55 -24.67
CA LEU A 472 7.70 35.96 -23.90
C LEU A 472 6.98 34.84 -23.12
N GLN A 473 7.55 33.64 -23.02
CA GLN A 473 6.96 32.49 -22.32
C GLN A 473 7.94 31.87 -21.32
N ILE A 474 7.41 31.25 -20.26
CA ILE A 474 8.18 30.37 -19.38
C ILE A 474 8.08 28.93 -19.86
N ARG A 475 9.22 28.24 -19.94
CA ARG A 475 9.38 26.91 -20.54
C ARG A 475 10.31 26.02 -19.73
N SER A 476 10.17 24.71 -19.86
CA SER A 476 11.17 23.73 -19.41
C SER A 476 11.92 23.19 -20.62
N ILE A 477 13.12 23.70 -20.89
CA ILE A 477 13.92 23.37 -22.08
C ILE A 477 15.42 23.33 -21.76
N THR A 478 16.17 22.55 -22.52
CA THR A 478 17.63 22.40 -22.41
C THR A 478 18.39 23.44 -23.24
N GLY A 479 19.72 23.48 -23.12
CA GLY A 479 20.57 24.38 -23.92
C GLY A 479 20.57 25.84 -23.44
N VAL A 480 19.89 26.13 -22.33
CA VAL A 480 19.83 27.44 -21.68
C VAL A 480 20.07 27.34 -20.18
N SER A 481 20.50 28.45 -19.58
CA SER A 481 20.55 28.61 -18.13
C SER A 481 19.15 28.94 -17.59
N ALA A 482 18.86 28.55 -16.34
CA ALA A 482 17.57 28.81 -15.72
C ALA A 482 17.29 30.31 -15.54
N THR A 483 16.01 30.69 -15.51
CA THR A 483 15.61 32.04 -15.12
C THR A 483 15.77 32.20 -13.61
N VAL A 484 16.60 33.18 -13.24
CA VAL A 484 16.92 33.53 -11.86
C VAL A 484 16.76 35.05 -11.64
N SER A 485 17.02 35.54 -10.42
CA SER A 485 16.82 36.95 -10.03
C SER A 485 15.35 37.39 -10.13
N VAL A 486 14.44 36.44 -9.93
CA VAL A 486 12.99 36.66 -10.00
C VAL A 486 12.37 36.37 -8.64
N SER A 487 11.41 37.22 -8.27
CA SER A 487 10.62 37.00 -7.05
C SER A 487 9.63 35.86 -7.26
N GLN A 488 9.14 35.26 -6.17
CA GLN A 488 8.11 34.22 -6.25
C GLN A 488 6.87 34.75 -7.00
N SER A 489 6.43 35.97 -6.68
CA SER A 489 5.27 36.60 -7.32
C SER A 489 5.44 36.80 -8.84
N GLN A 490 6.65 37.18 -9.30
CA GLN A 490 6.94 37.34 -10.72
C GLN A 490 6.96 35.99 -11.44
N PHE A 491 7.55 34.96 -10.83
CA PHE A 491 7.57 33.62 -11.41
C PHE A 491 6.14 33.05 -11.53
N VAL A 492 5.29 33.25 -10.51
CA VAL A 492 3.87 32.89 -10.55
C VAL A 492 3.16 33.61 -11.70
N ASP A 493 3.43 34.90 -11.93
CA ASP A 493 2.83 35.63 -13.04
C ASP A 493 3.33 35.10 -14.41
N TYR A 494 4.59 34.70 -14.53
CA TYR A 494 5.08 34.04 -15.74
C TYR A 494 4.36 32.72 -16.03
N CYS A 495 4.15 31.88 -15.02
CA CYS A 495 3.36 30.66 -15.15
C CYS A 495 1.92 30.97 -15.54
N ARG A 496 1.27 31.94 -14.88
CA ARG A 496 -0.12 32.33 -15.21
C ARG A 496 -0.25 32.82 -16.66
N ARG A 497 0.74 33.57 -17.16
CA ARG A 497 0.76 34.05 -18.55
C ARG A 497 1.03 32.95 -19.56
N ARG A 498 1.63 31.83 -19.15
CA ARG A 498 1.83 30.66 -20.02
C ARG A 498 0.51 29.95 -20.33
N GLY A 499 -0.44 29.96 -19.40
CA GLY A 499 -1.78 29.40 -19.62
C GLY A 499 -2.40 28.82 -18.36
N GLU A 500 -3.66 28.40 -18.48
CA GLU A 500 -4.37 27.66 -17.45
C GLU A 500 -3.65 26.35 -17.12
N GLY A 501 -3.54 26.04 -15.83
CA GLY A 501 -2.86 24.83 -15.33
C GLY A 501 -1.36 25.00 -15.07
N PHE A 502 -0.70 26.01 -15.63
CA PHE A 502 0.71 26.27 -15.34
C PHE A 502 0.92 26.93 -13.97
N THR A 503 1.88 26.42 -13.22
CA THR A 503 2.27 26.91 -11.89
C THR A 503 3.77 26.71 -11.67
N PRO A 504 4.44 27.46 -10.78
CA PRO A 504 5.67 26.91 -10.18
C PRO A 504 5.35 25.57 -9.52
N ILE A 505 6.35 24.70 -9.41
CA ILE A 505 6.21 23.45 -8.64
C ILE A 505 5.62 23.74 -7.25
N THR A 506 4.59 22.98 -6.87
CA THR A 506 3.84 23.22 -5.63
C THR A 506 4.38 22.38 -4.47
N TYR A 507 4.10 22.78 -3.24
CA TYR A 507 4.51 21.98 -2.07
C TYR A 507 4.02 20.52 -2.15
N PRO A 508 2.74 20.23 -2.46
CA PRO A 508 2.26 18.86 -2.66
C PRO A 508 3.09 18.08 -3.68
N MET A 509 3.43 18.67 -4.83
CA MET A 509 4.26 18.01 -5.86
C MET A 509 5.66 17.67 -5.34
N HIS A 510 6.29 18.57 -4.59
CA HIS A 510 7.62 18.31 -4.05
C HIS A 510 7.59 17.30 -2.90
N ARG A 511 6.56 17.33 -2.04
CA ARG A 511 6.33 16.31 -1.01
C ARG A 511 6.23 14.93 -1.66
N ASP A 512 5.45 14.84 -2.72
CA ASP A 512 5.23 13.64 -3.53
C ASP A 512 6.52 13.07 -4.10
N ILE A 513 7.38 13.93 -4.68
CA ILE A 513 8.72 13.58 -5.18
C ILE A 513 9.60 13.03 -4.05
N ALA A 514 9.66 13.74 -2.91
CA ALA A 514 10.51 13.33 -1.79
C ALA A 514 10.07 11.97 -1.19
N CYS A 515 8.76 11.78 -1.02
CA CYS A 515 8.23 10.51 -0.50
C CYS A 515 8.52 9.34 -1.45
N LEU A 516 8.40 9.55 -2.77
CA LEU A 516 8.75 8.53 -3.76
C LEU A 516 10.26 8.26 -3.79
N PHE A 517 11.10 9.28 -3.65
CA PHE A 517 12.55 9.13 -3.56
C PHE A 517 12.92 8.16 -2.42
N TRP A 518 12.45 8.43 -1.20
CA TRP A 518 12.76 7.57 -0.05
C TRP A 518 12.17 6.17 -0.17
N ALA A 519 10.96 6.04 -0.72
CA ALA A 519 10.35 4.74 -0.98
C ALA A 519 11.09 3.94 -2.07
N ASN A 520 11.84 4.60 -2.95
CA ASN A 520 12.62 3.96 -4.01
C ASN A 520 13.99 3.48 -3.51
N TYR A 521 14.68 4.27 -2.68
CA TYR A 521 16.06 3.96 -2.27
C TYR A 521 16.20 3.40 -0.85
N GLY A 522 15.23 3.64 0.04
CA GLY A 522 15.35 3.26 1.45
C GLY A 522 16.44 4.02 2.20
N ASP A 523 16.78 5.23 1.73
CA ASP A 523 17.80 6.09 2.33
C ASP A 523 17.28 7.53 2.36
N ARG A 524 17.26 8.13 3.55
CA ARG A 524 16.79 9.50 3.75
C ARG A 524 17.75 10.55 3.20
N ASP A 525 19.04 10.25 3.11
CA ASP A 525 20.08 11.16 2.62
C ASP A 525 20.16 11.09 1.10
N SER A 526 19.39 11.97 0.45
CA SER A 526 19.30 12.00 -1.01
C SER A 526 20.62 12.34 -1.71
N SER A 527 21.48 13.15 -1.08
CA SER A 527 22.78 13.52 -1.64
C SER A 527 23.78 12.36 -1.57
N SER A 528 23.73 11.53 -0.54
CA SER A 528 24.55 10.31 -0.46
C SER A 528 24.15 9.25 -1.50
N VAL A 529 22.90 9.28 -1.97
CA VAL A 529 22.40 8.37 -3.01
C VAL A 529 22.79 8.88 -4.39
N CYS A 530 22.34 10.09 -4.78
CA CYS A 530 22.45 10.56 -6.17
C CYS A 530 23.61 11.53 -6.43
N GLY A 531 24.31 11.97 -5.38
CA GLY A 531 25.38 12.96 -5.44
C GLY A 531 24.93 14.36 -5.02
N TYR A 532 25.91 15.25 -4.82
CA TYR A 532 25.68 16.63 -4.37
C TYR A 532 25.40 17.59 -5.52
N GLY A 533 25.72 17.18 -6.76
CA GLY A 533 25.62 18.00 -7.95
C GLY A 533 26.76 18.98 -8.12
N SER A 534 26.68 19.79 -9.16
CA SER A 534 27.61 20.87 -9.45
C SER A 534 26.86 21.92 -10.26
N GLY A 535 27.34 23.16 -10.23
CA GLY A 535 26.84 24.21 -11.12
C GLY A 535 26.73 25.56 -10.45
N SER A 536 26.35 26.53 -11.27
CA SER A 536 25.99 27.88 -10.86
C SER A 536 24.65 28.27 -11.48
N ASN A 537 24.07 29.38 -11.04
CA ASN A 537 22.91 29.99 -11.68
C ASN A 537 23.07 30.31 -13.18
N THR A 538 24.27 30.15 -13.76
CA THR A 538 24.56 30.28 -15.20
C THR A 538 24.81 28.95 -15.89
N THR A 539 24.76 27.81 -15.18
CA THR A 539 24.93 26.48 -15.78
C THR A 539 23.86 26.23 -16.83
N VAL A 540 24.32 25.88 -18.04
CA VAL A 540 23.46 25.46 -19.14
C VAL A 540 22.91 24.07 -18.85
N GLN A 541 21.58 23.93 -18.90
CA GLN A 541 20.87 22.73 -18.48
C GLN A 541 20.72 21.71 -19.62
N GLY A 542 20.38 20.47 -19.27
CA GLY A 542 20.29 19.32 -20.17
C GLY A 542 21.52 18.41 -20.13
N LEU A 543 22.36 18.54 -19.10
CA LEU A 543 23.59 17.76 -18.94
C LEU A 543 23.32 16.27 -18.67
N THR A 544 22.13 15.90 -18.23
CA THR A 544 21.73 14.51 -17.91
C THR A 544 20.69 13.94 -18.88
N ALA A 545 20.37 14.64 -19.98
CA ALA A 545 19.41 14.16 -20.97
C ALA A 545 19.84 12.78 -21.54
N PHE A 546 21.14 12.60 -21.74
CA PHE A 546 21.73 11.36 -22.26
C PHE A 546 21.61 10.15 -21.31
N LEU A 547 21.31 10.36 -20.03
CA LEU A 547 21.13 9.28 -19.06
C LEU A 547 19.69 8.76 -19.04
N GLY A 548 18.74 9.45 -19.69
CA GLY A 548 17.34 9.10 -19.57
C GLY A 548 16.85 9.14 -18.12
N MET A 549 16.15 8.10 -17.70
CA MET A 549 15.68 7.88 -16.34
C MET A 549 16.74 7.30 -15.40
N LYS A 550 17.95 6.99 -15.87
CA LYS A 550 19.04 6.44 -15.04
C LYS A 550 19.59 7.51 -14.09
N ASP A 551 19.43 7.27 -12.81
CA ASP A 551 19.94 8.18 -11.78
C ASP A 551 21.46 8.23 -11.75
N THR A 552 21.98 9.39 -11.35
CA THR A 552 23.38 9.48 -10.94
C THR A 552 23.56 8.84 -9.57
N ILE A 553 24.80 8.54 -9.23
CA ILE A 553 25.24 8.07 -7.91
C ILE A 553 26.16 9.10 -7.28
N ALA A 554 26.26 9.11 -5.95
CA ALA A 554 27.32 9.81 -5.26
C ALA A 554 28.71 9.22 -5.61
N ASN A 555 29.77 10.01 -5.43
CA ASN A 555 31.12 9.56 -5.74
C ASN A 555 31.51 8.34 -4.88
N PRO A 556 31.78 7.17 -5.48
CA PRO A 556 32.12 5.96 -4.72
C PRO A 556 33.39 6.07 -3.88
N ALA A 557 34.26 7.05 -4.16
CA ALA A 557 35.44 7.35 -3.34
C ALA A 557 35.10 8.07 -2.01
N ASN A 558 33.82 8.27 -1.69
CA ASN A 558 33.29 8.73 -0.39
C ASN A 558 33.80 10.11 0.09
N ALA A 559 34.06 11.04 -0.82
CA ALA A 559 34.26 12.44 -0.43
C ALA A 559 32.88 13.10 -0.21
N ILE A 560 32.48 13.29 1.04
CA ILE A 560 31.32 14.12 1.41
C ILE A 560 31.49 15.51 0.77
N GLY A 561 30.42 16.01 0.15
CA GLY A 561 30.42 17.29 -0.56
C GLY A 561 31.18 17.30 -1.89
N ALA A 562 31.57 16.15 -2.45
CA ALA A 562 32.17 16.11 -3.77
C ALA A 562 31.20 16.66 -4.82
N ALA A 563 31.63 17.66 -5.59
CA ALA A 563 30.82 18.26 -6.63
C ALA A 563 30.67 17.31 -7.84
N GLY A 564 29.43 16.98 -8.18
CA GLY A 564 29.06 16.17 -9.33
C GLY A 564 27.88 15.23 -9.07
N GLY A 565 27.40 14.64 -10.16
CA GLY A 565 26.66 13.38 -10.15
C GLY A 565 27.45 12.38 -10.99
N TRP A 566 27.67 11.17 -10.48
CA TRP A 566 28.47 10.15 -11.17
C TRP A 566 27.61 9.07 -11.78
N TYR A 567 28.15 8.33 -12.75
CA TYR A 567 27.51 7.14 -13.31
C TYR A 567 28.55 6.21 -13.90
N TYR A 568 28.22 4.93 -14.01
CA TYR A 568 28.99 3.99 -14.80
C TYR A 568 28.48 3.98 -16.24
N ASP A 569 29.38 4.22 -17.21
CA ASP A 569 29.07 4.03 -18.62
C ASP A 569 28.97 2.54 -18.99
N ASP A 570 28.63 2.23 -20.24
CA ASP A 570 28.45 0.85 -20.71
C ASP A 570 29.72 -0.01 -20.60
N THR A 571 30.89 0.64 -20.48
CA THR A 571 32.19 -0.02 -20.26
C THR A 571 32.53 -0.21 -18.78
N GLN A 572 31.59 0.08 -17.88
CA GLN A 572 31.79 0.09 -16.42
C GLN A 572 32.85 1.11 -15.96
N THR A 573 33.08 2.17 -16.74
CA THR A 573 33.96 3.26 -16.34
C THR A 573 33.15 4.32 -15.60
N LEU A 574 33.63 4.74 -14.43
CA LEU A 574 33.02 5.83 -13.67
C LEU A 574 33.23 7.17 -14.40
N ARG A 575 32.15 7.89 -14.66
CA ARG A 575 32.11 9.20 -15.31
C ARG A 575 31.41 10.21 -14.41
N ASN A 576 31.73 11.49 -14.58
CA ASN A 576 31.05 12.60 -13.92
C ASN A 576 30.11 13.29 -14.92
N ALA A 577 28.81 13.25 -14.66
CA ALA A 577 27.78 13.94 -15.44
C ALA A 577 27.69 15.44 -15.12
N THR A 578 28.48 15.93 -14.16
CA THR A 578 28.47 17.29 -13.60
C THR A 578 27.18 17.60 -12.83
N SER A 579 26.02 17.53 -13.48
CA SER A 579 24.71 17.63 -12.82
C SER A 579 24.29 16.28 -12.23
N ILE A 580 23.38 16.31 -11.25
CA ILE A 580 22.70 15.10 -10.80
C ILE A 580 21.51 14.78 -11.69
N ASN A 581 21.21 13.49 -11.81
CA ASN A 581 19.91 12.98 -12.21
C ASN A 581 19.32 12.21 -11.03
N ALA A 582 18.18 12.64 -10.51
CA ALA A 582 17.55 12.02 -9.35
C ALA A 582 16.07 11.78 -9.64
N ILE A 583 15.68 10.50 -9.61
CA ILE A 583 14.36 9.98 -9.98
C ILE A 583 13.84 10.60 -11.28
N GLY A 584 14.72 10.78 -12.27
CA GLY A 584 14.42 11.35 -13.59
C GLY A 584 14.54 12.87 -13.69
N TYR A 585 14.76 13.61 -12.60
CA TYR A 585 14.92 15.07 -12.65
C TYR A 585 16.40 15.48 -12.69
N GLU A 586 16.74 16.42 -13.57
CA GLU A 586 18.04 17.08 -13.54
C GLU A 586 18.08 18.12 -12.41
N ASN A 587 19.16 18.09 -11.62
CA ASN A 587 19.40 19.04 -10.52
C ASN A 587 18.14 19.23 -9.65
N LEU A 588 17.52 18.11 -9.25
CA LEU A 588 16.38 18.13 -8.33
C LEU A 588 16.72 18.91 -7.05
N TRP A 589 17.96 18.82 -6.61
CA TRP A 589 18.62 19.75 -5.70
C TRP A 589 19.85 20.41 -6.34
N GLY A 590 20.28 21.53 -5.74
CA GLY A 590 21.40 22.34 -6.21
C GLY A 590 21.08 23.21 -7.44
N ASN A 591 22.12 23.90 -7.92
CA ASN A 591 22.12 24.82 -9.06
C ASN A 591 21.29 26.11 -8.87
N VAL A 592 19.98 25.96 -8.66
CA VAL A 592 19.01 27.04 -8.47
C VAL A 592 17.94 26.54 -7.51
N ALA A 593 17.66 27.33 -6.47
CA ALA A 593 16.59 27.03 -5.53
C ALA A 593 15.22 27.27 -6.19
N GLU A 594 14.25 26.44 -5.83
CA GLU A 594 12.94 26.45 -6.44
C GLU A 594 11.92 27.16 -5.56
N TRP A 595 11.40 28.30 -6.01
CA TRP A 595 10.22 28.90 -5.41
C TRP A 595 9.02 27.94 -5.49
N MET A 596 8.40 27.67 -4.36
CA MET A 596 7.23 26.79 -4.29
C MET A 596 5.94 27.58 -4.50
N GLY A 597 5.00 27.01 -5.26
CA GLY A 597 3.62 27.48 -5.37
C GLY A 597 2.73 26.96 -4.23
N GLY A 598 1.69 27.72 -3.89
CA GLY A 598 0.61 27.26 -3.00
C GLY A 598 1.01 27.04 -1.53
N VAL A 599 2.12 27.62 -1.08
CA VAL A 599 2.60 27.50 0.30
C VAL A 599 3.16 28.82 0.83
N THR A 600 2.87 29.11 2.10
CA THR A 600 3.44 30.21 2.88
C THR A 600 3.83 29.73 4.27
N SER A 601 4.65 30.50 4.98
CA SER A 601 4.99 30.28 6.37
C SER A 601 4.84 31.57 7.16
N ASP A 602 3.97 31.56 8.17
CA ASP A 602 3.76 32.67 9.10
C ASP A 602 4.15 32.22 10.50
N TYR A 603 5.17 32.85 11.10
CA TYR A 603 5.60 32.53 12.47
C TYR A 603 5.82 31.02 12.69
N TYR A 604 6.59 30.41 11.78
CA TYR A 604 6.86 28.96 11.72
C TYR A 604 5.67 28.06 11.37
N VAL A 605 4.49 28.60 11.12
CA VAL A 605 3.30 27.83 10.71
C VAL A 605 3.19 27.87 9.21
N TRP A 606 3.39 26.72 8.58
CA TRP A 606 3.21 26.55 7.16
C TRP A 606 1.73 26.44 6.86
N LYS A 607 1.30 27.12 5.80
CA LYS A 607 -0.06 27.05 5.27
C LYS A 607 0.04 26.66 3.80
N PHE A 608 -0.67 25.63 3.41
CA PHE A 608 -0.68 25.19 2.02
C PHE A 608 -2.04 24.59 1.66
N THR A 609 -2.33 24.62 0.37
CA THR A 609 -3.56 24.08 -0.21
C THR A 609 -3.25 22.76 -0.91
N GLU A 610 -3.95 21.70 -0.55
CA GLU A 610 -3.83 20.42 -1.25
C GLU A 610 -4.35 20.56 -2.68
N TYR A 611 -3.51 20.17 -3.64
CA TYR A 611 -3.94 20.14 -5.03
C TYR A 611 -4.97 19.00 -5.24
N GLY A 612 -6.00 19.27 -6.05
CA GLY A 612 -7.09 18.32 -6.34
C GLY A 612 -8.28 18.42 -5.38
N THR A 613 -8.05 18.54 -4.06
CA THR A 613 -9.13 18.71 -3.07
C THR A 613 -9.41 20.18 -2.73
N GLY A 614 -8.40 21.05 -2.84
CA GLY A 614 -8.49 22.43 -2.39
C GLY A 614 -8.47 22.57 -0.86
N GLU A 615 -8.18 21.49 -0.12
CA GLU A 615 -8.15 21.50 1.34
C GLU A 615 -7.03 22.40 1.85
N GLU A 616 -7.37 23.40 2.66
CA GLU A 616 -6.39 24.25 3.34
C GLU A 616 -5.92 23.59 4.64
N ARG A 617 -4.61 23.44 4.80
CA ARG A 617 -4.01 22.82 5.98
C ARG A 617 -2.91 23.68 6.56
N THR A 618 -2.65 23.48 7.85
CA THR A 618 -1.55 24.13 8.55
C THR A 618 -0.68 23.12 9.28
N VAL A 619 0.64 23.34 9.26
CA VAL A 619 1.62 22.51 9.97
C VAL A 619 2.66 23.42 10.60
N LYS A 620 2.90 23.25 11.90
CA LYS A 620 3.94 23.98 12.61
C LYS A 620 5.30 23.33 12.35
N SER A 621 6.26 24.11 11.87
CA SER A 621 7.65 23.70 11.67
C SER A 621 8.50 23.90 12.93
N GLY A 622 9.71 23.33 12.93
CA GLY A 622 10.74 23.58 13.92
C GLY A 622 11.22 25.04 13.92
N THR A 623 11.77 25.49 15.03
CA THR A 623 12.06 26.93 15.26
C THR A 623 13.54 27.31 15.14
N ILE A 624 14.41 26.35 14.83
CA ILE A 624 15.86 26.56 14.71
C ILE A 624 16.20 26.72 13.22
N SER A 625 16.75 27.87 12.85
CA SER A 625 17.18 28.14 11.48
C SER A 625 18.62 27.67 11.25
N ASP A 626 18.97 27.36 10.00
CA ASP A 626 20.26 26.80 9.60
C ASP A 626 20.62 25.51 10.36
N SER A 627 19.66 24.59 10.41
CA SER A 627 19.81 23.34 11.15
C SER A 627 19.51 22.12 10.27
N TRP A 628 20.26 21.05 10.51
CA TRP A 628 19.97 19.73 9.95
C TRP A 628 18.66 19.17 10.48
N ILE A 629 17.92 18.49 9.61
CA ILE A 629 16.60 17.94 9.87
C ILE A 629 16.71 16.57 10.56
N THR A 630 16.01 16.41 11.68
CA THR A 630 15.93 15.15 12.44
C THR A 630 14.65 14.38 12.13
N GLU A 631 13.49 15.03 12.23
CA GLU A 631 12.18 14.43 11.92
C GLU A 631 11.32 15.39 11.08
N LEU A 632 10.43 14.80 10.29
CA LEU A 632 9.40 15.47 9.48
C LEU A 632 7.99 15.19 10.04
N HIS A 633 7.02 16.05 9.72
CA HIS A 633 5.66 15.94 10.25
C HIS A 633 4.91 14.65 9.87
N ASN A 634 5.05 14.12 8.65
CA ASN A 634 4.29 12.99 8.11
C ASN A 634 2.75 13.19 8.15
N GLY A 635 2.03 12.73 9.17
CA GLY A 635 0.56 12.77 9.20
C GLY A 635 -0.12 12.02 8.05
N ARG A 636 -1.45 12.15 7.93
CA ARG A 636 -2.25 11.50 6.86
C ARG A 636 -1.71 11.76 5.45
N PHE A 637 -1.18 12.96 5.24
CA PHE A 637 -0.74 13.45 3.92
C PHE A 637 0.74 13.21 3.62
N MET A 638 1.50 12.57 4.52
CA MET A 638 2.94 12.32 4.32
C MET A 638 3.75 13.60 4.13
N ASP A 639 3.44 14.62 4.93
CA ASP A 639 4.05 15.94 4.88
C ASP A 639 5.55 15.95 5.17
N VAL A 640 6.27 16.72 4.36
CA VAL A 640 7.73 16.91 4.43
C VAL A 640 8.02 18.27 5.07
N VAL A 641 7.37 18.60 6.18
CA VAL A 641 7.66 19.82 6.95
C VAL A 641 8.64 19.49 8.07
N PRO A 642 9.80 20.16 8.16
CA PRO A 642 10.75 19.94 9.26
C PRO A 642 10.16 20.32 10.61
N VAL A 643 10.14 19.39 11.56
CA VAL A 643 9.53 19.58 12.91
C VAL A 643 10.54 19.39 14.04
N LEU A 644 11.52 18.51 13.86
CA LEU A 644 12.64 18.34 14.79
C LEU A 644 13.96 18.52 14.06
N LEU A 645 14.92 19.10 14.76
CA LEU A 645 16.13 19.71 14.23
C LEU A 645 17.32 19.38 15.15
N ASN A 646 18.53 19.77 14.72
CA ASN A 646 19.84 19.47 15.33
C ASN A 646 20.40 18.07 15.01
N ALA A 647 20.06 17.52 13.84
CA ALA A 647 20.80 16.40 13.27
C ALA A 647 22.22 16.84 12.80
N THR A 648 22.88 16.00 12.03
CA THR A 648 24.19 16.25 11.41
C THR A 648 24.15 15.95 9.91
N GLU A 649 25.23 16.27 9.22
CA GLU A 649 25.46 16.00 7.79
C GLU A 649 25.41 14.52 7.42
N THR A 650 25.54 13.61 8.38
CA THR A 650 25.61 12.17 8.15
C THR A 650 24.55 11.39 8.92
N THR A 651 23.48 12.07 9.38
CA THR A 651 22.42 11.44 10.17
C THR A 651 21.06 11.90 9.70
N HIS A 652 20.07 11.02 9.79
CA HIS A 652 18.69 11.26 9.38
C HIS A 652 18.61 11.69 7.91
N TYR A 653 18.24 12.93 7.62
CA TYR A 653 17.95 13.35 6.24
C TYR A 653 19.15 13.89 5.46
N GLY A 654 20.27 14.22 6.12
CA GLY A 654 21.39 14.88 5.44
C GLY A 654 21.02 16.24 4.81
N ASP A 655 19.90 16.84 5.24
CA ASP A 655 19.32 18.04 4.65
C ASP A 655 19.14 19.13 5.71
N LYS A 656 19.24 20.39 5.30
CA LYS A 656 19.03 21.55 6.19
C LYS A 656 17.69 22.26 6.01
N PHE A 657 17.28 22.91 7.09
CA PHE A 657 16.13 23.79 7.16
C PHE A 657 16.55 25.20 7.57
N TRP A 658 16.05 26.21 6.85
CA TRP A 658 16.10 27.61 7.25
C TRP A 658 14.69 28.14 7.45
N CYS A 659 14.48 28.84 8.56
CA CYS A 659 13.19 29.41 8.93
C CYS A 659 13.32 30.78 9.57
N SER A 660 12.20 31.48 9.71
CA SER A 660 12.11 32.81 10.31
C SER A 660 10.82 32.94 11.14
N ASN A 661 10.89 33.61 12.29
CA ASN A 661 9.72 33.97 13.11
C ASN A 661 8.98 35.20 12.57
N SER A 662 8.89 35.32 11.24
CA SER A 662 8.24 36.46 10.59
C SER A 662 7.01 35.99 9.84
N SER A 663 6.07 36.90 9.61
CA SER A 663 4.95 36.65 8.71
C SER A 663 5.35 36.80 7.23
N ALA A 664 4.47 36.33 6.35
CA ALA A 664 4.54 36.42 4.90
C ALA A 664 5.82 35.79 4.31
N ARG A 665 6.35 34.74 4.94
CA ARG A 665 7.45 33.97 4.33
C ARG A 665 6.89 33.06 3.25
N VAL A 666 7.66 32.90 2.20
CA VAL A 666 7.42 31.89 1.17
C VAL A 666 8.44 30.78 1.33
N VAL A 667 8.15 29.64 0.71
CA VAL A 667 9.01 28.46 0.80
C VAL A 667 9.76 28.28 -0.52
N CYS A 668 11.06 28.03 -0.45
CA CYS A 668 11.82 27.49 -1.55
C CYS A 668 12.52 26.18 -1.17
N ARG A 669 12.72 25.30 -2.15
CA ARG A 669 13.34 23.98 -1.99
C ARG A 669 14.55 23.80 -2.89
N SER A 670 15.09 22.58 -2.93
CA SER A 670 16.26 22.16 -3.71
C SER A 670 17.60 22.69 -3.23
N TYR A 671 17.62 23.81 -2.49
CA TYR A 671 18.83 24.62 -2.29
C TYR A 671 19.46 25.09 -3.61
N TYR A 672 20.30 26.12 -3.53
CA TYR A 672 20.85 26.75 -4.73
C TYR A 672 22.31 26.42 -4.99
N TYR A 673 23.04 25.88 -4.01
CA TYR A 673 24.37 25.32 -4.24
C TYR A 673 24.35 23.80 -4.16
N ALA A 674 25.32 23.18 -4.80
CA ALA A 674 25.62 21.77 -4.68
C ALA A 674 26.37 21.48 -3.37
N ASN A 675 25.71 21.69 -2.24
CA ASN A 675 26.26 21.45 -0.91
C ASN A 675 25.74 20.15 -0.34
N SER A 676 26.43 19.66 0.68
CA SER A 676 26.09 18.44 1.41
C SER A 676 24.83 18.48 2.24
N HIS A 677 24.22 19.65 2.37
CA HIS A 677 22.98 19.87 3.08
C HIS A 677 21.80 20.17 2.17
N ALA A 678 21.96 19.89 0.87
CA ALA A 678 20.93 19.97 -0.14
C ALA A 678 20.33 18.59 -0.40
N GLY A 679 19.08 18.57 -0.86
CA GLY A 679 18.36 17.33 -1.10
C GLY A 679 16.86 17.54 -1.15
N VAL A 680 16.11 16.43 -1.18
CA VAL A 680 14.66 16.43 -1.40
C VAL A 680 13.85 16.94 -0.20
N SER A 681 14.43 17.04 1.00
CA SER A 681 13.77 17.67 2.16
C SER A 681 14.35 19.04 2.51
N CYS A 682 15.49 19.40 1.93
CA CYS A 682 16.12 20.70 2.11
C CYS A 682 15.16 21.84 1.76
N THR A 683 14.90 22.71 2.73
CA THR A 683 13.88 23.76 2.59
C THR A 683 14.29 25.07 3.24
N ASN A 684 13.92 26.19 2.63
CA ASN A 684 14.11 27.53 3.17
C ASN A 684 12.78 28.30 3.18
N ALA A 685 12.34 28.66 4.39
CA ALA A 685 11.16 29.46 4.70
C ALA A 685 11.56 30.78 5.39
N TYR A 686 12.63 31.42 4.90
CA TYR A 686 13.21 32.63 5.50
C TYR A 686 12.81 33.93 4.78
N SER A 687 12.65 33.87 3.46
CA SER A 687 12.42 35.03 2.60
C SER A 687 10.93 35.30 2.39
N ASP A 688 10.55 36.56 2.18
CA ASP A 688 9.21 36.89 1.69
C ASP A 688 9.12 36.79 0.17
N SER A 689 7.90 36.89 -0.36
CA SER A 689 7.60 36.69 -1.79
C SER A 689 8.22 37.74 -2.71
N SER A 690 8.75 38.85 -2.18
CA SER A 690 9.30 39.97 -2.95
C SER A 690 10.82 39.86 -3.17
N VAL A 691 11.49 38.98 -2.41
CA VAL A 691 12.93 38.78 -2.50
C VAL A 691 13.32 38.33 -3.91
N THR A 692 14.26 39.04 -4.51
CA THR A 692 14.94 38.64 -5.75
C THR A 692 16.38 38.27 -5.42
N ASN A 693 16.82 37.08 -5.85
CA ASN A 693 18.18 36.59 -5.63
C ASN A 693 18.69 35.93 -6.91
N ALA A 694 19.96 36.15 -7.22
CA ALA A 694 20.62 35.57 -8.40
C ALA A 694 20.56 34.03 -8.43
N TRP A 695 20.23 33.40 -7.31
CA TRP A 695 20.18 31.96 -7.15
C TRP A 695 18.77 31.39 -7.02
N TYR A 696 17.75 32.25 -7.09
CA TYR A 696 16.35 31.87 -6.92
C TYR A 696 15.60 31.96 -8.25
N GLY A 697 14.95 30.85 -8.60
CA GLY A 697 14.09 30.67 -9.76
C GLY A 697 13.00 29.65 -9.40
N SER A 698 12.59 28.80 -10.33
CA SER A 698 11.79 27.61 -10.03
C SER A 698 11.74 26.64 -11.21
N ARG A 699 11.06 25.51 -11.00
CA ARG A 699 10.68 24.54 -12.02
C ARG A 699 9.25 24.82 -12.46
N LEU A 700 9.01 24.75 -13.77
CA LEU A 700 7.67 24.87 -14.33
C LEU A 700 6.91 23.59 -14.03
N ALA A 701 5.67 23.69 -13.57
CA ALA A 701 4.79 22.56 -13.41
C ALA A 701 3.45 22.82 -14.12
N PHE A 702 2.77 21.73 -14.46
CA PHE A 702 1.46 21.77 -15.09
C PHE A 702 0.50 20.82 -14.39
N ILE A 703 -0.71 21.34 -14.25
CA ILE A 703 -1.80 20.77 -13.51
C ILE A 703 -3.06 20.91 -14.38
N GLY A 704 -3.61 19.81 -14.89
CA GLY A 704 -4.76 19.84 -15.78
C GLY A 704 -5.00 18.51 -16.48
N GLU A 705 -5.68 18.56 -17.63
CA GLU A 705 -5.85 17.37 -18.47
C GLU A 705 -4.51 17.02 -19.13
N ILE A 706 -4.08 15.76 -18.98
CA ILE A 706 -2.88 15.23 -19.62
C ILE A 706 -3.31 14.08 -20.51
N GLU A 707 -3.15 14.27 -21.82
CA GLU A 707 -3.40 13.26 -22.84
C GLU A 707 -2.06 12.60 -23.22
N TYR A 708 -2.01 11.29 -23.13
CA TYR A 708 -0.78 10.51 -23.36
C TYR A 708 -0.85 9.80 -24.72
N THR A 709 0.17 9.97 -25.56
CA THR A 709 0.27 9.28 -26.86
C THR A 709 1.62 8.58 -27.03
N LEU A 710 1.59 7.40 -27.65
CA LEU A 710 2.80 6.70 -28.11
C LEU A 710 3.08 6.96 -29.60
N ASN A 711 2.19 7.67 -30.30
CA ASN A 711 2.39 8.00 -31.70
C ASN A 711 3.20 9.30 -31.83
N VAL A 712 4.51 9.16 -32.07
CA VAL A 712 5.44 10.30 -32.20
C VAL A 712 5.07 11.19 -33.38
N ALA A 713 4.69 10.63 -34.52
CA ALA A 713 4.30 11.43 -35.69
C ALA A 713 3.08 12.32 -35.38
N ALA A 714 2.04 11.76 -34.75
CA ALA A 714 0.87 12.52 -34.34
C ALA A 714 1.21 13.59 -33.29
N PHE A 715 2.11 13.29 -32.35
CA PHE A 715 2.59 14.29 -31.39
C PHE A 715 3.31 15.45 -32.10
N LEU A 716 4.19 15.15 -33.06
CA LEU A 716 4.95 16.15 -33.80
C LEU A 716 4.03 17.04 -34.66
N GLU A 717 3.00 16.47 -35.28
CA GLU A 717 1.98 17.19 -36.07
C GLU A 717 1.04 18.05 -35.21
N ALA A 718 0.86 17.74 -33.93
CA ALA A 718 -0.02 18.51 -33.04
C ALA A 718 0.45 19.96 -32.88
N GLU A 719 -0.48 20.91 -33.03
CA GLU A 719 -0.22 22.33 -32.85
C GLU A 719 -0.35 22.72 -31.36
N ALA A 720 0.65 23.46 -30.85
CA ALA A 720 0.57 24.07 -29.53
C ALA A 720 -0.12 25.44 -29.62
N ILE A 721 -0.96 25.77 -28.65
CA ILE A 721 -1.51 27.11 -28.50
C ILE A 721 -0.46 28.03 -27.85
N ALA A 722 -0.52 29.31 -28.23
CA ALA A 722 0.44 30.34 -27.82
C ALA A 722 0.32 30.71 -26.33
#